data_AF-A0A7J6M5T1-F1
#
_entry.id   AF-A0A7J6M5T1-F1
#
_cell.length_a   1.000
_cell.length_b   1.000
_cell.length_c   1.000
_cell.angle_alpha   90.00
_cell.angle_beta   90.00
_cell.angle_gamma   90.00
#
_symmetry.space_group_name_H-M   'P 1'
#
loop_
_entity.id
_entity.type
_entity.pdbx_description
1 polymer ?
#
loop_
_entity_poly.entity_id
_entity_poly.type
_entity_poly.pdbx_seq_one_letter_code
_entity_poly.pdbx_strand_id
1 'polypeptide(L)'
;MSDSAYNFFFSAPKVELHIHFDGAFDMDLLYEIAKRDLDQLPETVPAPWNGPDATIAVRSAIAACKNKEDFKKITCLGPEAVVSKRLQTGQKGAGLACMLDCFAILTPVVQGKRDVMEEMAFKVCERQYRENVVYTELRYNPHVLALEGSTLPDARSVVEAVTAGIERGKKVFGIDMNQILCCMNLMPEVSAEVAQLAIEFKSKGVVAIDVAAGENHFENEDLKKAHVAACLEAEKAGLRVTVHGAEDGSSKNFCCAVREYHAERVGHAYKIASDPEMYKMAQETHTHIEACPTSSICTEAVCLPQIHPEKPILDSLDWNKHPIKKFIEDGLSVSISTDDPTVFLTHITDELTILADRFGFDAHEVGMQVTMNAIDRCWATDKEKSKYREAAVAYYKGAESTRQVKEKVAACSDLDDFSAIVNMRAEEVVVGQLDRGSRGAGLAAMLDCFAVFLPIVKGKKEVLEEMSYRFCRDQAKENVIYTEVRYNPHILSKEGSTLPDSRTVINTVTAGLRRGCQEFGIDVKQILCCMNRNPEMSADIADLAIEFHNSSGIVGIDVASGELHFEEAELGKVHIEACRRVKSTGLHVTVHAAEDGPGKNFCCAVTDYFAERIGHGYRIYEPSHVDNQLYQFAKSTGAHIEACPTSSICTEAVCLPQIHPEKPILDSLDWNKHPIKKFIEDGLSLSISTDGGPVFSTTLSKELSILVDRFGFDERDVGRRVTMSAIDGCWADESSKARYRKLVDDYYTS
;
A
#
# COMPACT_ATOMS: atom_id res chain seq x y z
N MET A 1 21.34 3.54 8.75
CA MET A 1 20.32 3.64 7.68
C MET A 1 19.70 5.01 7.78
N SER A 2 19.36 5.65 6.66
CA SER A 2 18.57 6.86 6.73
C SER A 2 17.14 6.48 7.13
N ASP A 3 16.59 7.09 8.19
CA ASP A 3 15.20 6.81 8.63
C ASP A 3 14.17 7.08 7.50
N SER A 4 14.56 7.76 6.42
CA SER A 4 13.69 8.05 5.28
C SER A 4 13.52 6.88 4.32
N ALA A 5 14.60 6.19 3.93
CA ALA A 5 14.53 5.11 2.94
C ALA A 5 13.88 3.85 3.54
N TYR A 6 14.24 3.51 4.77
CA TYR A 6 13.65 2.37 5.48
C TYR A 6 12.13 2.53 5.63
N ASN A 7 11.65 3.67 6.14
CA ASN A 7 10.22 3.90 6.33
C ASN A 7 9.43 3.92 5.01
N PHE A 8 10.05 4.44 3.94
CA PHE A 8 9.50 4.36 2.60
C PHE A 8 9.33 2.90 2.19
N PHE A 9 10.41 2.11 2.20
CA PHE A 9 10.30 0.71 1.84
C PHE A 9 9.36 -0.02 2.78
N PHE A 10 9.41 0.11 4.10
CA PHE A 10 8.50 -0.57 5.03
C PHE A 10 7.02 -0.45 4.66
N SER A 11 6.60 0.71 4.14
CA SER A 11 5.22 0.95 3.71
C SER A 11 4.91 0.50 2.28
N ALA A 12 5.93 0.22 1.45
CA ALA A 12 5.76 -0.18 0.06
C ALA A 12 5.32 -1.65 -0.06
N PRO A 13 4.36 -1.99 -0.94
CA PRO A 13 4.00 -3.37 -1.20
C PRO A 13 5.15 -4.13 -1.88
N LYS A 14 5.36 -5.40 -1.52
CA LYS A 14 6.51 -6.19 -1.97
C LYS A 14 6.12 -7.55 -2.52
N VAL A 15 6.97 -8.10 -3.38
CA VAL A 15 6.93 -9.50 -3.78
C VAL A 15 8.29 -10.13 -3.49
N GLU A 16 8.30 -11.26 -2.79
CA GLU A 16 9.52 -11.98 -2.44
C GLU A 16 9.56 -13.35 -3.13
N LEU A 17 10.59 -13.56 -3.94
CA LEU A 17 10.69 -14.74 -4.80
C LEU A 17 11.73 -15.75 -4.33
N HIS A 18 12.60 -15.37 -3.39
CA HIS A 18 13.72 -16.20 -2.93
C HIS A 18 13.88 -16.11 -1.43
N ILE A 19 13.13 -16.97 -0.74
CA ILE A 19 13.15 -17.11 0.71
C ILE A 19 13.02 -18.58 1.07
N HIS A 20 13.96 -19.08 1.87
CA HIS A 20 14.01 -20.45 2.37
C HIS A 20 13.18 -20.59 3.64
N PHE A 21 12.29 -21.59 3.70
CA PHE A 21 11.43 -21.81 4.85
C PHE A 21 12.23 -22.13 6.11
N ASP A 22 13.18 -23.05 5.98
CA ASP A 22 14.10 -23.47 7.02
C ASP A 22 15.07 -22.35 7.43
N GLY A 23 15.33 -21.40 6.52
CA GLY A 23 16.05 -20.16 6.77
C GLY A 23 15.21 -19.02 7.35
N ALA A 24 13.89 -19.19 7.49
CA ALA A 24 12.95 -18.13 7.87
C ALA A 24 12.17 -18.39 9.17
N PHE A 25 12.56 -19.39 9.96
CA PHE A 25 11.90 -19.73 11.23
C PHE A 25 11.88 -18.59 12.24
N ASP A 26 10.79 -18.48 13.00
CA ASP A 26 10.69 -17.50 14.08
C ASP A 26 11.70 -17.82 15.18
N MET A 27 12.63 -16.90 15.42
CA MET A 27 13.77 -17.11 16.33
C MET A 27 13.34 -17.29 17.78
N ASP A 28 12.24 -16.66 18.20
CA ASP A 28 11.78 -16.71 19.58
C ASP A 28 11.16 -18.09 19.85
N LEU A 29 10.26 -18.53 18.97
CA LEU A 29 9.68 -19.86 19.00
C LEU A 29 10.75 -20.95 18.88
N LEU A 30 11.74 -20.76 18.01
CA LEU A 30 12.82 -21.72 17.82
C LEU A 30 13.67 -21.90 19.08
N TYR A 31 14.02 -20.80 19.75
CA TYR A 31 14.76 -20.85 21.01
C TYR A 31 13.96 -21.56 22.12
N GLU A 32 12.65 -21.28 22.22
CA GLU A 32 11.77 -21.93 23.19
C GLU A 32 11.70 -23.44 22.97
N ILE A 33 11.53 -23.89 21.73
CA ILE A 33 11.51 -25.32 21.37
C ILE A 33 12.87 -25.97 21.66
N ALA A 34 13.98 -25.31 21.28
CA ALA A 34 15.32 -25.82 21.52
C ALA A 34 15.61 -26.05 23.00
N LYS A 35 15.10 -25.17 23.89
CA LYS A 35 15.22 -25.33 25.34
C LYS A 35 14.27 -26.37 25.90
N ARG A 36 13.03 -26.42 25.43
CA ARG A 36 12.02 -27.39 25.86
C ARG A 36 12.45 -28.83 25.54
N ASP A 37 13.02 -29.04 24.35
CA ASP A 37 13.28 -30.37 23.81
C ASP A 37 14.77 -30.75 23.87
N LEU A 38 15.58 -30.03 24.66
CA LEU A 38 17.05 -30.16 24.68
C LEU A 38 17.54 -31.61 24.81
N ASP A 39 16.92 -32.40 25.68
CA ASP A 39 17.32 -33.81 25.93
C ASP A 39 17.00 -34.75 24.76
N GLN A 40 16.12 -34.33 23.84
CA GLN A 40 15.70 -35.07 22.65
C GLN A 40 16.57 -34.75 21.41
N LEU A 41 17.33 -33.64 21.44
CA LEU A 41 18.18 -33.22 20.33
C LEU A 41 19.41 -34.14 20.20
N PRO A 42 19.91 -34.41 18.98
CA PRO A 42 21.13 -35.21 18.81
C PRO A 42 22.34 -34.53 19.47
N GLU A 43 23.32 -35.31 19.93
CA GLU A 43 24.56 -34.74 20.47
C GLU A 43 25.35 -34.04 19.35
N THR A 44 25.49 -34.71 18.21
CA THR A 44 26.13 -34.18 17.02
C THR A 44 25.34 -34.52 15.76
N VAL A 45 25.55 -33.74 14.70
CA VAL A 45 25.06 -34.04 13.35
C VAL A 45 26.21 -34.03 12.34
N PRO A 46 26.13 -34.79 11.23
CA PRO A 46 27.10 -34.72 10.14
C PRO A 46 27.17 -33.33 9.51
N ALA A 47 28.37 -32.88 9.16
CA ALA A 47 28.64 -31.61 8.49
C ALA A 47 29.59 -31.81 7.30
N PRO A 48 29.18 -32.56 6.26
CA PRO A 48 30.06 -33.00 5.16
C PRO A 48 30.70 -31.86 4.37
N TRP A 49 30.12 -30.65 4.40
CA TRP A 49 30.70 -29.45 3.79
C TRP A 49 31.98 -28.96 4.50
N ASN A 50 32.21 -29.37 5.75
CA ASN A 50 33.45 -29.11 6.49
C ASN A 50 34.48 -30.25 6.34
N GLY A 51 34.12 -31.33 5.64
CA GLY A 51 34.94 -32.51 5.41
C GLY A 51 34.16 -33.82 5.61
N PRO A 52 34.64 -34.96 5.07
CA PRO A 52 33.87 -36.21 5.00
C PRO A 52 33.38 -36.75 6.34
N ASP A 53 34.18 -36.57 7.39
CA ASP A 53 33.93 -37.07 8.74
C ASP A 53 33.61 -35.94 9.75
N ALA A 54 33.39 -34.72 9.26
CA ALA A 54 33.14 -33.57 10.13
C ALA A 54 31.74 -33.65 10.75
N THR A 55 31.62 -33.22 12.01
CA THR A 55 30.34 -33.16 12.75
C THR A 55 30.22 -31.85 13.52
N ILE A 56 29.00 -31.40 13.75
CA ILE A 56 28.69 -30.23 14.56
C ILE A 56 28.01 -30.66 15.84
N ALA A 57 28.45 -30.10 16.96
CA ALA A 57 27.82 -30.31 18.26
C ALA A 57 26.52 -29.49 18.36
N VAL A 58 25.41 -30.16 18.62
CA VAL A 58 24.06 -29.54 18.67
C VAL A 58 23.62 -29.39 20.11
N ARG A 59 23.38 -30.51 20.81
CA ARG A 59 22.86 -30.50 22.19
C ARG A 59 23.74 -29.70 23.14
N SER A 60 25.05 -29.96 23.18
CA SER A 60 25.97 -29.26 24.07
C SER A 60 26.14 -27.78 23.73
N ALA A 61 26.07 -27.40 22.45
CA ALA A 61 26.08 -26.00 22.02
C ALA A 61 24.83 -25.26 22.50
N ILE A 62 23.64 -25.82 22.30
CA ILE A 62 22.36 -25.24 22.74
C ILE A 62 22.26 -25.21 24.27
N ALA A 63 22.77 -26.23 24.96
CA ALA A 63 22.83 -26.29 26.41
C ALA A 63 23.66 -25.12 26.99
N ALA A 64 24.74 -24.72 26.32
CA ALA A 64 25.61 -23.63 26.74
C ALA A 64 24.96 -22.23 26.60
N CYS A 65 23.95 -22.07 25.74
CA CYS A 65 23.27 -20.78 25.54
C CYS A 65 22.45 -20.38 26.78
N LYS A 66 22.74 -19.24 27.41
CA LYS A 66 22.00 -18.80 28.62
C LYS A 66 20.74 -18.03 28.30
N ASN A 67 20.66 -17.47 27.10
CA ASN A 67 19.57 -16.64 26.60
C ASN A 67 19.50 -16.73 25.08
N LYS A 68 18.52 -16.04 24.48
CA LYS A 68 18.32 -15.96 23.03
C LYS A 68 19.52 -15.38 22.28
N GLU A 69 20.21 -14.39 22.83
CA GLU A 69 21.36 -13.77 22.17
C GLU A 69 22.56 -14.73 22.08
N ASP A 70 22.74 -15.62 23.05
CA ASP A 70 23.73 -16.70 22.94
C ASP A 70 23.33 -17.74 21.88
N PHE A 71 22.04 -18.00 21.71
CA PHE A 71 21.53 -18.91 20.69
C PHE A 71 21.70 -18.34 19.28
N LYS A 72 21.39 -17.04 19.08
CA LYS A 72 21.65 -16.33 17.81
C LYS A 72 23.11 -16.41 17.38
N LYS A 73 24.08 -16.32 18.31
CA LYS A 73 25.52 -16.40 17.97
C LYS A 73 25.94 -17.73 17.33
N ILE A 74 25.19 -18.81 17.57
CA ILE A 74 25.49 -20.14 17.01
C ILE A 74 24.56 -20.52 15.86
N THR A 75 23.52 -19.74 15.59
CA THR A 75 22.48 -20.04 14.60
C THR A 75 22.28 -18.95 13.54
N CYS A 76 22.96 -17.83 13.69
CA CYS A 76 22.94 -16.72 12.75
C CYS A 76 24.33 -16.40 12.24
N LEU A 77 24.38 -15.93 10.99
CA LEU A 77 25.57 -15.47 10.30
C LEU A 77 25.38 -14.02 9.87
N GLY A 78 25.83 -13.08 10.70
CA GLY A 78 25.77 -11.66 10.37
C GLY A 78 26.89 -11.23 9.42
N PRO A 79 26.63 -10.30 8.47
CA PRO A 79 27.62 -9.83 7.50
C PRO A 79 28.87 -9.25 8.19
N GLU A 80 28.68 -8.58 9.32
CA GLU A 80 29.71 -7.92 10.09
C GLU A 80 30.77 -8.91 10.59
N ALA A 81 30.32 -10.06 11.08
CA ALA A 81 31.19 -11.12 11.59
C ALA A 81 31.98 -11.78 10.45
N VAL A 82 31.30 -12.09 9.34
CA VAL A 82 31.91 -12.72 8.17
C VAL A 82 32.98 -11.82 7.57
N VAL A 83 32.63 -10.57 7.28
CA VAL A 83 33.55 -9.65 6.61
C VAL A 83 34.75 -9.33 7.51
N SER A 84 34.53 -9.14 8.84
CA SER A 84 35.62 -8.92 9.78
C SER A 84 36.60 -10.09 9.83
N LYS A 85 36.10 -11.33 9.86
CA LYS A 85 36.92 -12.55 9.84
C LYS A 85 37.72 -12.67 8.55
N ARG A 86 37.11 -12.43 7.40
CA ARG A 86 37.79 -12.42 6.09
C ARG A 86 38.93 -11.42 6.06
N LEU A 87 38.69 -10.17 6.49
CA LEU A 87 39.71 -9.12 6.49
C LEU A 87 40.86 -9.40 7.46
N GLN A 88 40.58 -10.02 8.62
CA GLN A 88 41.61 -10.37 9.59
C GLN A 88 42.50 -11.54 9.14
N THR A 89 41.91 -12.55 8.50
CA THR A 89 42.60 -13.79 8.13
C THR A 89 43.18 -13.76 6.71
N GLY A 90 42.69 -12.86 5.85
CA GLY A 90 43.06 -12.78 4.44
C GLY A 90 42.56 -13.96 3.59
N GLN A 91 41.74 -14.86 4.16
CA GLN A 91 41.22 -16.05 3.48
C GLN A 91 39.73 -15.87 3.17
N LYS A 92 39.37 -16.09 1.90
CA LYS A 92 37.98 -16.33 1.46
C LYS A 92 37.63 -17.80 1.72
N GLY A 93 36.37 -18.11 1.98
CA GLY A 93 35.82 -19.42 1.60
C GLY A 93 35.24 -20.24 2.73
N ALA A 94 34.56 -19.59 3.68
CA ALA A 94 33.78 -20.30 4.68
C ALA A 94 32.37 -19.74 4.87
N GLY A 95 31.97 -18.66 4.18
CA GLY A 95 30.63 -18.07 4.33
C GLY A 95 29.50 -19.08 4.18
N LEU A 96 29.40 -19.74 3.02
CA LEU A 96 28.39 -20.79 2.78
C LEU A 96 28.51 -21.96 3.76
N ALA A 97 29.72 -22.43 4.06
CA ALA A 97 29.92 -23.50 5.05
C ALA A 97 29.45 -23.11 6.47
N CYS A 98 29.74 -21.88 6.91
CA CYS A 98 29.29 -21.34 8.19
C CYS A 98 27.78 -21.13 8.24
N MET A 99 27.15 -20.80 7.11
CA MET A 99 25.69 -20.78 6.99
C MET A 99 25.12 -22.18 7.17
N LEU A 100 25.67 -23.19 6.48
CA LEU A 100 25.24 -24.59 6.64
C LEU A 100 25.49 -25.11 8.07
N ASP A 101 26.53 -24.62 8.76
CA ASP A 101 26.73 -24.91 10.19
C ASP A 101 25.58 -24.40 11.07
N CYS A 102 24.98 -23.26 10.71
CA CYS A 102 23.78 -22.77 11.39
C CYS A 102 22.60 -23.73 11.20
N PHE A 103 22.38 -24.21 9.97
CA PHE A 103 21.32 -25.18 9.66
C PHE A 103 21.50 -26.52 10.41
N ALA A 104 22.74 -26.98 10.55
CA ALA A 104 23.04 -28.17 11.36
C ALA A 104 22.55 -28.06 12.81
N ILE A 105 22.43 -26.86 13.35
CA ILE A 105 21.90 -26.59 14.69
C ILE A 105 20.38 -26.33 14.64
N LEU A 106 19.90 -25.57 13.64
CA LEU A 106 18.49 -25.17 13.49
C LEU A 106 17.58 -26.38 13.17
N THR A 107 17.95 -27.18 12.17
CA THR A 107 17.10 -28.23 11.62
C THR A 107 16.68 -29.27 12.67
N PRO A 108 17.57 -29.83 13.51
CA PRO A 108 17.18 -30.82 14.52
C PRO A 108 16.16 -30.31 15.55
N VAL A 109 16.04 -28.98 15.72
CA VAL A 109 15.06 -28.39 16.65
C VAL A 109 13.63 -28.54 16.14
N VAL A 110 13.42 -28.50 14.82
CA VAL A 110 12.09 -28.52 14.18
C VAL A 110 11.76 -29.84 13.48
N GLN A 111 12.78 -30.60 13.08
CA GLN A 111 12.64 -31.80 12.25
C GLN A 111 11.67 -32.80 12.88
N GLY A 112 10.76 -33.37 12.07
CA GLY A 112 9.83 -34.41 12.52
C GLY A 112 8.60 -33.96 13.33
N LYS A 113 8.43 -32.65 13.58
CA LYS A 113 7.39 -32.10 14.47
C LYS A 113 6.30 -31.37 13.68
N ARG A 114 5.14 -32.00 13.49
CA ARG A 114 4.03 -31.48 12.67
C ARG A 114 3.48 -30.16 13.18
N ASP A 115 3.18 -30.09 14.48
CA ASP A 115 2.65 -28.89 15.13
C ASP A 115 3.62 -27.70 15.02
N VAL A 116 4.91 -27.96 15.20
CA VAL A 116 5.97 -26.96 15.02
C VAL A 116 6.05 -26.50 13.57
N MET A 117 5.99 -27.41 12.60
CA MET A 117 6.09 -27.08 11.18
C MET A 117 4.92 -26.22 10.70
N GLU A 118 3.70 -26.57 11.10
CA GLU A 118 2.47 -25.80 10.83
C GLU A 118 2.53 -24.41 11.46
N GLU A 119 3.12 -24.28 12.65
CA GLU A 119 3.29 -23.00 13.32
C GLU A 119 4.39 -22.15 12.69
N MET A 120 5.53 -22.74 12.32
CA MET A 120 6.60 -22.03 11.62
C MET A 120 6.13 -21.47 10.27
N ALA A 121 5.39 -22.26 9.48
CA ALA A 121 4.84 -21.78 8.21
C ALA A 121 3.83 -20.64 8.40
N PHE A 122 3.00 -20.71 9.46
CA PHE A 122 2.12 -19.62 9.84
C PHE A 122 2.91 -18.36 10.28
N LYS A 123 4.01 -18.53 11.01
CA LYS A 123 4.89 -17.44 11.45
C LYS A 123 5.62 -16.75 10.30
N VAL A 124 6.02 -17.49 9.27
CA VAL A 124 6.53 -16.87 8.03
C VAL A 124 5.45 -16.01 7.39
N CYS A 125 4.20 -16.45 7.34
CA CYS A 125 3.10 -15.59 6.86
C CYS A 125 2.94 -14.31 7.70
N GLU A 126 3.01 -14.41 9.03
CA GLU A 126 2.97 -13.25 9.93
C GLU A 126 4.12 -12.27 9.64
N ARG A 127 5.33 -12.78 9.39
CA ARG A 127 6.50 -11.99 9.00
C ARG A 127 6.27 -11.24 7.70
N GLN A 128 5.85 -11.96 6.65
CA GLN A 128 5.60 -11.37 5.33
C GLN A 128 4.52 -10.27 5.39
N TYR A 129 3.46 -10.50 6.18
CA TYR A 129 2.42 -9.49 6.40
C TYR A 129 2.96 -8.21 7.08
N ARG A 130 3.80 -8.34 8.12
CA ARG A 130 4.41 -7.19 8.80
C ARG A 130 5.33 -6.37 7.90
N GLU A 131 5.97 -7.02 6.94
CA GLU A 131 6.84 -6.41 5.94
C GLU A 131 6.07 -5.91 4.69
N ASN A 132 4.73 -5.87 4.73
CA ASN A 132 3.86 -5.49 3.61
C ASN A 132 4.16 -6.26 2.31
N VAL A 133 4.53 -7.54 2.44
CA VAL A 133 4.72 -8.44 1.30
C VAL A 133 3.36 -8.96 0.87
N VAL A 134 2.98 -8.66 -0.37
CA VAL A 134 1.68 -9.06 -0.95
C VAL A 134 1.70 -10.46 -1.54
N TYR A 135 2.88 -10.94 -1.96
CA TYR A 135 3.06 -12.30 -2.50
C TYR A 135 4.44 -12.88 -2.18
N THR A 136 4.50 -14.16 -1.80
CA THR A 136 5.74 -14.88 -1.48
C THR A 136 5.80 -16.26 -2.14
N GLU A 137 6.99 -16.66 -2.60
CA GLU A 137 7.29 -18.04 -3.01
C GLU A 137 8.31 -18.67 -2.06
N LEU A 138 7.79 -19.49 -1.13
CA LEU A 138 8.54 -20.08 -0.04
C LEU A 138 9.17 -21.40 -0.48
N ARG A 139 10.49 -21.51 -0.41
CA ARG A 139 11.24 -22.69 -0.90
C ARG A 139 11.80 -23.54 0.23
N TYR A 140 11.81 -24.86 0.07
CA TYR A 140 12.41 -25.79 1.04
C TYR A 140 12.57 -27.20 0.46
N ASN A 141 13.45 -27.99 1.06
CA ASN A 141 13.50 -29.43 0.81
C ASN A 141 12.69 -30.19 1.87
N PRO A 142 11.63 -30.94 1.49
CA PRO A 142 10.80 -31.65 2.46
C PRO A 142 11.50 -32.86 3.11
N HIS A 143 12.52 -33.45 2.48
CA HIS A 143 13.24 -34.60 3.05
C HIS A 143 14.12 -34.20 4.25
N VAL A 144 14.73 -33.02 4.21
CA VAL A 144 15.57 -32.49 5.30
C VAL A 144 14.76 -32.26 6.58
N LEU A 145 13.45 -32.01 6.45
CA LEU A 145 12.55 -31.71 7.56
C LEU A 145 11.77 -32.94 8.07
N ALA A 146 11.79 -34.04 7.32
CA ALA A 146 11.19 -35.31 7.71
C ALA A 146 12.11 -36.09 8.67
N LEU A 147 11.50 -36.89 9.55
CA LEU A 147 12.23 -37.79 10.45
C LEU A 147 11.42 -39.07 10.66
N GLU A 148 11.97 -40.21 10.26
CA GLU A 148 11.30 -41.52 10.43
C GLU A 148 10.94 -41.78 11.90
N GLY A 149 9.75 -42.31 12.15
CA GLY A 149 9.23 -42.58 13.49
C GLY A 149 8.74 -41.34 14.26
N SER A 150 8.75 -40.16 13.64
CA SER A 150 8.20 -38.92 14.20
C SER A 150 6.76 -38.63 13.75
N THR A 151 6.24 -37.44 14.07
CA THR A 151 4.94 -36.98 13.57
C THR A 151 4.96 -36.51 12.10
N LEU A 152 6.15 -36.34 11.54
CA LEU A 152 6.39 -36.10 10.11
C LEU A 152 7.37 -37.17 9.58
N PRO A 153 6.91 -38.41 9.37
CA PRO A 153 7.77 -39.54 9.04
C PRO A 153 8.38 -39.48 7.63
N ASP A 154 7.80 -38.70 6.73
CA ASP A 154 8.19 -38.65 5.31
C ASP A 154 8.03 -37.24 4.71
N ALA A 155 8.63 -37.03 3.54
CA ALA A 155 8.63 -35.74 2.84
C ALA A 155 7.21 -35.25 2.50
N ARG A 156 6.30 -36.17 2.13
CA ARG A 156 4.89 -35.83 1.86
C ARG A 156 4.24 -35.19 3.08
N SER A 157 4.41 -35.77 4.26
CA SER A 157 3.82 -35.27 5.50
C SER A 157 4.31 -33.88 5.87
N VAL A 158 5.56 -33.54 5.53
CA VAL A 158 6.12 -32.19 5.69
C VAL A 158 5.38 -31.20 4.77
N VAL A 159 5.22 -31.52 3.48
CA VAL A 159 4.51 -30.64 2.53
C VAL A 159 3.08 -30.38 2.99
N GLU A 160 2.40 -31.40 3.52
CA GLU A 160 1.06 -31.23 4.10
C GLU A 160 1.03 -30.27 5.30
N ALA A 161 2.01 -30.38 6.21
CA ALA A 161 2.11 -29.52 7.37
C ALA A 161 2.42 -28.06 6.99
N VAL A 162 3.38 -27.83 6.08
CA VAL A 162 3.68 -26.49 5.58
C VAL A 162 2.48 -25.88 4.87
N THR A 163 1.80 -26.66 4.03
CA THR A 163 0.56 -26.23 3.35
C THR A 163 -0.51 -25.81 4.37
N ALA A 164 -0.73 -26.57 5.44
CA ALA A 164 -1.73 -26.24 6.46
C ALA A 164 -1.38 -24.93 7.20
N GLY A 165 -0.11 -24.71 7.52
CA GLY A 165 0.36 -23.46 8.12
C GLY A 165 0.18 -22.25 7.20
N ILE A 166 0.51 -22.40 5.91
CA ILE A 166 0.32 -21.37 4.88
C ILE A 166 -1.16 -21.04 4.71
N GLU A 167 -2.04 -22.02 4.53
CA GLU A 167 -3.47 -21.79 4.34
C GLU A 167 -4.11 -21.07 5.54
N ARG A 168 -3.68 -21.41 6.76
CA ARG A 168 -4.05 -20.68 7.97
C ARG A 168 -3.54 -19.23 7.93
N GLY A 169 -2.30 -19.02 7.51
CA GLY A 169 -1.70 -17.69 7.37
C GLY A 169 -2.43 -16.81 6.35
N LYS A 170 -2.70 -17.34 5.14
CA LYS A 170 -3.44 -16.64 4.08
C LYS A 170 -4.82 -16.17 4.57
N LYS A 171 -5.53 -17.04 5.31
CA LYS A 171 -6.85 -16.69 5.88
C LYS A 171 -6.79 -15.59 6.93
N VAL A 172 -5.74 -15.55 7.76
CA VAL A 172 -5.61 -14.58 8.87
C VAL A 172 -5.07 -13.24 8.39
N PHE A 173 -4.07 -13.25 7.52
CA PHE A 173 -3.31 -12.05 7.15
C PHE A 173 -3.68 -11.49 5.76
N GLY A 174 -4.42 -12.23 4.94
CA GLY A 174 -4.82 -11.78 3.59
C GLY A 174 -3.67 -11.66 2.59
N ILE A 175 -2.52 -12.27 2.88
CA ILE A 175 -1.38 -12.37 1.97
C ILE A 175 -1.50 -13.60 1.07
N ASP A 176 -0.81 -13.57 -0.06
CA ASP A 176 -0.73 -14.69 -0.98
C ASP A 176 0.65 -15.36 -0.85
N MET A 177 0.68 -16.69 -0.74
CA MET A 177 1.93 -17.45 -0.61
C MET A 177 1.81 -18.79 -1.33
N ASN A 178 2.86 -19.10 -2.11
CA ASN A 178 3.04 -20.34 -2.83
C ASN A 178 4.34 -21.02 -2.38
N GLN A 179 4.51 -22.27 -2.79
CA GLN A 179 5.60 -23.15 -2.36
C GLN A 179 6.47 -23.56 -3.55
N ILE A 180 7.77 -23.72 -3.29
CA ILE A 180 8.76 -24.29 -4.20
C ILE A 180 9.43 -25.45 -3.48
N LEU A 181 9.48 -26.64 -4.09
CA LEU A 181 10.17 -27.78 -3.49
C LEU A 181 11.59 -27.89 -4.07
N CYS A 182 12.60 -27.89 -3.20
CA CYS A 182 14.00 -27.91 -3.60
C CYS A 182 14.54 -29.34 -3.66
N CYS A 183 15.27 -29.68 -4.73
CA CYS A 183 16.27 -30.73 -4.71
C CYS A 183 17.51 -30.21 -3.97
N MET A 184 18.20 -31.08 -3.23
CA MET A 184 19.45 -30.71 -2.54
C MET A 184 20.63 -31.25 -3.33
N ASN A 185 21.63 -30.39 -3.55
CA ASN A 185 22.88 -30.66 -4.28
C ASN A 185 23.48 -32.05 -4.00
N LEU A 186 23.60 -32.46 -2.74
CA LEU A 186 24.23 -33.73 -2.33
C LEU A 186 23.22 -34.85 -2.01
N MET A 187 21.96 -34.73 -2.46
CA MET A 187 20.90 -35.74 -2.28
C MET A 187 20.21 -36.06 -3.63
N PRO A 188 20.95 -36.57 -4.64
CA PRO A 188 20.39 -36.87 -5.96
C PRO A 188 19.30 -37.95 -5.90
N GLU A 189 19.39 -38.88 -4.96
CA GLU A 189 18.51 -40.05 -4.83
C GLU A 189 17.06 -39.69 -4.51
N VAL A 190 16.81 -38.53 -3.89
CA VAL A 190 15.45 -38.06 -3.57
C VAL A 190 14.87 -37.09 -4.60
N SER A 191 15.64 -36.69 -5.63
CA SER A 191 15.21 -35.63 -6.57
C SER A 191 13.95 -36.01 -7.36
N ALA A 192 13.83 -37.28 -7.75
CA ALA A 192 12.63 -37.78 -8.42
C ALA A 192 11.39 -37.72 -7.52
N GLU A 193 11.54 -38.03 -6.22
CA GLU A 193 10.44 -37.93 -5.25
C GLU A 193 10.04 -36.47 -5.02
N VAL A 194 11.00 -35.54 -4.94
CA VAL A 194 10.74 -34.10 -4.86
C VAL A 194 9.90 -33.62 -6.05
N ALA A 195 10.25 -34.02 -7.28
CA ALA A 195 9.45 -33.70 -8.46
C ALA A 195 8.03 -34.29 -8.38
N GLN A 196 7.91 -35.56 -7.98
CA GLN A 196 6.61 -36.22 -7.84
C GLN A 196 5.72 -35.54 -6.80
N LEU A 197 6.28 -35.12 -5.67
CA LEU A 197 5.57 -34.36 -4.63
C LEU A 197 5.16 -32.97 -5.15
N ALA A 198 6.05 -32.29 -5.87
CA ALA A 198 5.72 -30.98 -6.44
C ALA A 198 4.53 -31.09 -7.41
N ILE A 199 4.51 -32.13 -8.24
CA ILE A 199 3.42 -32.42 -9.19
C ILE A 199 2.12 -32.70 -8.43
N GLU A 200 2.20 -33.53 -7.40
CA GLU A 200 1.04 -33.89 -6.60
C GLU A 200 0.42 -32.68 -5.89
N PHE A 201 1.25 -31.81 -5.31
CA PHE A 201 0.80 -30.66 -4.53
C PHE A 201 0.60 -29.39 -5.37
N LYS A 202 0.64 -29.51 -6.70
CA LYS A 202 0.41 -28.39 -7.63
C LYS A 202 -0.90 -27.66 -7.38
N SER A 203 -1.99 -28.39 -7.11
CA SER A 203 -3.31 -27.79 -6.81
C SER A 203 -3.42 -27.22 -5.40
N LYS A 204 -2.35 -27.32 -4.59
CA LYS A 204 -2.26 -26.86 -3.20
C LYS A 204 -1.19 -25.77 -3.03
N GLY A 205 -0.84 -25.08 -4.11
CA GLY A 205 0.06 -23.93 -4.08
C GLY A 205 1.54 -24.25 -4.30
N VAL A 206 1.92 -25.49 -4.62
CA VAL A 206 3.28 -25.76 -5.15
C VAL A 206 3.33 -25.32 -6.61
N VAL A 207 4.20 -24.35 -6.91
CA VAL A 207 4.28 -23.74 -8.25
C VAL A 207 5.53 -24.14 -9.02
N ALA A 208 6.55 -24.64 -8.33
CA ALA A 208 7.84 -24.92 -8.95
C ALA A 208 8.70 -25.94 -8.20
N ILE A 209 9.77 -26.33 -8.88
CA ILE A 209 10.91 -27.05 -8.31
C ILE A 209 12.17 -26.17 -8.38
N ASP A 210 13.06 -26.35 -7.41
CA ASP A 210 14.38 -25.69 -7.31
C ASP A 210 15.51 -26.71 -7.12
N VAL A 211 16.76 -26.29 -7.27
CA VAL A 211 17.97 -27.02 -6.88
C VAL A 211 18.85 -26.08 -6.03
N ALA A 212 19.16 -26.48 -4.80
CA ALA A 212 19.80 -25.62 -3.79
C ALA A 212 20.90 -26.34 -2.98
N ALA A 213 21.47 -25.64 -1.98
CA ALA A 213 22.53 -26.10 -1.08
C ALA A 213 23.89 -26.34 -1.76
N GLY A 214 24.30 -25.39 -2.60
CA GLY A 214 25.58 -25.36 -3.30
C GLY A 214 25.52 -25.90 -4.72
N GLU A 215 26.62 -25.72 -5.46
CA GLU A 215 26.65 -25.83 -6.92
C GLU A 215 27.49 -27.02 -7.45
N ASN A 216 27.86 -27.96 -6.59
CA ASN A 216 28.71 -29.11 -6.97
C ASN A 216 28.05 -30.01 -8.02
N HIS A 217 26.71 -30.03 -8.05
CA HIS A 217 25.97 -30.79 -9.04
C HIS A 217 26.25 -30.36 -10.48
N PHE A 218 26.70 -29.11 -10.73
CA PHE A 218 27.09 -28.70 -12.09
C PHE A 218 28.35 -29.40 -12.59
N GLU A 219 29.25 -29.78 -11.67
CA GLU A 219 30.54 -30.40 -11.99
C GLU A 219 30.49 -31.94 -11.91
N ASN A 220 29.53 -32.50 -11.17
CA ASN A 220 29.33 -33.94 -11.05
C ASN A 220 28.17 -34.41 -11.95
N GLU A 221 28.51 -35.16 -13.00
CA GLU A 221 27.54 -35.63 -13.99
C GLU A 221 26.42 -36.53 -13.42
N ASP A 222 26.66 -37.29 -12.36
CA ASP A 222 25.63 -38.15 -11.79
C ASP A 222 24.63 -37.33 -10.94
N LEU A 223 25.13 -36.35 -10.17
CA LEU A 223 24.28 -35.39 -9.47
C LEU A 223 23.45 -34.57 -10.47
N LYS A 224 24.11 -34.04 -11.51
CA LYS A 224 23.48 -33.24 -12.57
C LYS A 224 22.32 -33.98 -13.21
N LYS A 225 22.55 -35.21 -13.66
CA LYS A 225 21.53 -36.02 -14.35
C LYS A 225 20.29 -36.25 -13.50
N ALA A 226 20.45 -36.53 -12.21
CA ALA A 226 19.32 -36.76 -11.32
C ALA A 226 18.46 -35.49 -11.16
N HIS A 227 19.09 -34.35 -10.91
CA HIS A 227 18.37 -33.09 -10.73
C HIS A 227 17.77 -32.57 -12.05
N VAL A 228 18.48 -32.66 -13.18
CA VAL A 228 17.93 -32.31 -14.49
C VAL A 228 16.70 -33.16 -14.80
N ALA A 229 16.75 -34.48 -14.56
CA ALA A 229 15.60 -35.34 -14.78
C ALA A 229 14.38 -34.92 -13.95
N ALA A 230 14.58 -34.56 -12.68
CA ALA A 230 13.52 -34.06 -11.80
C ALA A 230 12.93 -32.72 -12.30
N CYS A 231 13.77 -31.77 -12.71
CA CYS A 231 13.32 -30.49 -13.27
C CYS A 231 12.50 -30.68 -14.56
N LEU A 232 12.98 -31.50 -15.49
CA LEU A 232 12.27 -31.78 -16.74
C LEU A 232 10.95 -32.53 -16.53
N GLU A 233 10.89 -33.41 -15.52
CA GLU A 233 9.65 -34.08 -15.13
C GLU A 233 8.62 -33.08 -14.58
N ALA A 234 9.03 -32.19 -13.68
CA ALA A 234 8.18 -31.14 -13.14
C ALA A 234 7.69 -30.17 -14.24
N GLU A 235 8.59 -29.74 -15.12
CA GLU A 235 8.26 -28.88 -16.27
C GLU A 235 7.23 -29.54 -17.19
N LYS A 236 7.41 -30.83 -17.51
CA LYS A 236 6.45 -31.59 -18.34
C LYS A 236 5.05 -31.68 -17.71
N ALA A 237 4.97 -31.66 -16.38
CA ALA A 237 3.71 -31.59 -15.64
C ALA A 237 3.18 -30.14 -15.48
N GLY A 238 3.85 -29.15 -16.07
CA GLY A 238 3.48 -27.74 -16.09
C GLY A 238 3.77 -27.02 -14.78
N LEU A 239 4.73 -27.48 -13.98
CA LEU A 239 5.36 -26.68 -12.94
C LEU A 239 6.47 -25.82 -13.55
N ARG A 240 6.92 -24.84 -12.78
CA ARG A 240 8.01 -23.95 -13.16
C ARG A 240 9.35 -24.44 -12.60
N VAL A 241 10.45 -23.92 -13.12
CA VAL A 241 11.80 -24.29 -12.68
C VAL A 241 12.60 -23.03 -12.34
N THR A 242 13.20 -23.03 -11.16
CA THR A 242 14.31 -22.13 -10.77
C THR A 242 15.50 -22.98 -10.34
N VAL A 243 16.70 -22.43 -10.37
CA VAL A 243 17.92 -23.14 -9.96
C VAL A 243 18.89 -22.13 -9.33
N HIS A 244 19.50 -22.47 -8.20
CA HIS A 244 20.65 -21.72 -7.70
C HIS A 244 21.84 -21.92 -8.63
N GLY A 245 22.45 -20.83 -9.11
CA GLY A 245 23.57 -20.95 -10.04
C GLY A 245 24.38 -19.67 -10.16
N ALA A 246 25.70 -19.83 -10.36
CA ALA A 246 26.66 -18.75 -10.44
C ALA A 246 26.63 -17.82 -9.20
N GLU A 247 26.35 -18.38 -8.02
CA GLU A 247 26.47 -17.77 -6.70
C GLU A 247 27.91 -17.94 -6.18
N ASP A 248 28.28 -19.17 -5.85
CA ASP A 248 29.61 -19.58 -5.39
C ASP A 248 30.36 -20.41 -6.45
N GLY A 249 29.62 -21.05 -7.36
CA GLY A 249 30.17 -21.81 -8.48
C GLY A 249 30.67 -20.93 -9.63
N SER A 250 30.87 -21.54 -10.80
CA SER A 250 31.37 -20.84 -11.99
C SER A 250 30.26 -20.02 -12.68
N SER A 251 30.61 -18.98 -13.44
CA SER A 251 29.65 -18.24 -14.28
C SER A 251 28.92 -19.15 -15.28
N LYS A 252 29.54 -20.26 -15.71
CA LYS A 252 28.95 -21.22 -16.67
C LYS A 252 27.78 -22.00 -16.07
N ASN A 253 27.67 -22.06 -14.75
CA ASN A 253 26.55 -22.71 -14.06
C ASN A 253 25.23 -22.01 -14.40
N PHE A 254 25.25 -20.70 -14.66
CA PHE A 254 24.11 -19.96 -15.22
C PHE A 254 23.63 -20.54 -16.56
N CYS A 255 24.56 -20.80 -17.48
CA CYS A 255 24.22 -21.38 -18.79
C CYS A 255 23.64 -22.78 -18.65
N CYS A 256 24.20 -23.61 -17.77
CA CYS A 256 23.70 -24.95 -17.49
C CYS A 256 22.29 -24.90 -16.87
N ALA A 257 22.05 -24.02 -15.89
CA ALA A 257 20.74 -23.80 -15.29
C ALA A 257 19.68 -23.44 -16.35
N VAL A 258 20.00 -22.51 -17.26
CA VAL A 258 19.04 -22.09 -18.29
C VAL A 258 18.85 -23.14 -19.38
N ARG A 259 19.91 -23.79 -19.86
CA ARG A 259 19.87 -24.66 -21.05
C ARG A 259 19.63 -26.14 -20.77
N GLU A 260 20.13 -26.65 -19.65
CA GLU A 260 20.02 -28.07 -19.30
C GLU A 260 18.87 -28.30 -18.31
N TYR A 261 18.71 -27.41 -17.32
CA TYR A 261 17.64 -27.52 -16.31
C TYR A 261 16.33 -26.82 -16.73
N HIS A 262 16.37 -26.00 -17.79
CA HIS A 262 15.25 -25.16 -18.24
C HIS A 262 14.77 -24.16 -17.18
N ALA A 263 15.70 -23.62 -16.38
CA ALA A 263 15.38 -22.64 -15.36
C ALA A 263 14.85 -21.33 -15.99
N GLU A 264 13.64 -20.91 -15.59
CA GLU A 264 13.05 -19.62 -15.97
C GLU A 264 13.64 -18.46 -15.15
N ARG A 265 14.09 -18.77 -13.94
CA ARG A 265 14.74 -17.86 -13.00
C ARG A 265 16.01 -18.52 -12.46
N VAL A 266 17.01 -17.73 -12.10
CA VAL A 266 18.25 -18.21 -11.49
C VAL A 266 18.45 -17.49 -10.16
N GLY A 267 18.61 -18.28 -9.10
CA GLY A 267 19.01 -17.79 -7.79
C GLY A 267 20.40 -17.17 -7.86
N HIS A 268 20.53 -15.92 -7.42
CA HIS A 268 21.78 -15.17 -7.27
C HIS A 268 22.46 -14.70 -8.58
N ALA A 269 23.03 -15.62 -9.36
CA ALA A 269 23.74 -15.35 -10.62
C ALA A 269 24.92 -14.34 -10.56
N TYR A 270 25.48 -14.03 -9.40
CA TYR A 270 26.45 -12.94 -9.23
C TYR A 270 27.71 -13.05 -10.11
N LYS A 271 28.22 -14.26 -10.40
CA LYS A 271 29.46 -14.43 -11.18
C LYS A 271 29.34 -14.01 -12.64
N ILE A 272 28.12 -13.93 -13.20
CA ILE A 272 27.95 -13.54 -14.60
C ILE A 272 28.39 -12.10 -14.85
N ALA A 273 28.42 -11.24 -13.81
CA ALA A 273 28.84 -9.84 -13.94
C ALA A 273 30.28 -9.68 -14.47
N SER A 274 31.14 -10.68 -14.26
CA SER A 274 32.53 -10.69 -14.73
C SER A 274 32.74 -11.53 -16.00
N ASP A 275 31.69 -12.14 -16.54
CA ASP A 275 31.72 -13.00 -17.71
C ASP A 275 30.86 -12.41 -18.85
N PRO A 276 31.47 -11.75 -19.85
CA PRO A 276 30.73 -11.08 -20.92
C PRO A 276 29.81 -12.02 -21.72
N GLU A 277 30.17 -13.30 -21.85
CA GLU A 277 29.37 -14.27 -22.62
C GLU A 277 28.10 -14.62 -21.84
N MET A 278 28.25 -14.93 -20.54
CA MET A 278 27.11 -15.28 -19.68
C MET A 278 26.21 -14.07 -19.40
N TYR A 279 26.80 -12.88 -19.25
CA TYR A 279 26.04 -11.64 -19.10
C TYR A 279 25.17 -11.35 -20.33
N LYS A 280 25.76 -11.49 -21.52
CA LYS A 280 25.02 -11.33 -22.78
C LYS A 280 23.91 -12.37 -22.91
N MET A 281 24.19 -13.62 -22.52
CA MET A 281 23.17 -14.66 -22.49
C MET A 281 21.99 -14.27 -21.59
N ALA A 282 22.25 -13.76 -20.37
CA ALA A 282 21.19 -13.30 -19.47
C ALA A 282 20.33 -12.18 -20.08
N GLN A 283 20.93 -11.27 -20.84
CA GLN A 283 20.21 -10.22 -21.58
C GLN A 283 19.34 -10.82 -22.69
N GLU A 284 19.88 -11.75 -23.48
CA GLU A 284 19.19 -12.37 -24.62
C GLU A 284 18.05 -13.31 -24.20
N THR A 285 18.21 -14.05 -23.09
CA THR A 285 17.19 -14.97 -22.58
C THR A 285 16.17 -14.30 -21.69
N HIS A 286 16.41 -13.04 -21.28
CA HIS A 286 15.60 -12.33 -20.28
C HIS A 286 15.35 -13.17 -19.01
N THR A 287 16.33 -13.98 -18.62
CA THR A 287 16.27 -14.81 -17.40
C THR A 287 16.17 -13.90 -16.19
N HIS A 288 15.26 -14.21 -15.27
CA HIS A 288 15.09 -13.44 -14.06
C HIS A 288 16.15 -13.83 -13.01
N ILE A 289 16.75 -12.84 -12.37
CA ILE A 289 17.76 -13.03 -11.32
C ILE A 289 17.13 -12.73 -9.97
N GLU A 290 17.14 -13.72 -9.08
CA GLU A 290 16.64 -13.58 -7.72
C GLU A 290 17.81 -13.17 -6.81
N ALA A 291 17.95 -11.89 -6.51
CA ALA A 291 19.14 -11.35 -5.85
C ALA A 291 18.95 -11.11 -4.34
N CYS A 292 19.98 -11.42 -3.56
CA CYS A 292 19.94 -11.40 -2.09
C CYS A 292 21.15 -10.61 -1.54
N PRO A 293 21.06 -9.27 -1.41
CA PRO A 293 22.19 -8.40 -1.05
C PRO A 293 22.95 -8.78 0.23
N THR A 294 22.25 -9.06 1.33
CA THR A 294 22.91 -9.44 2.60
C THR A 294 23.48 -10.86 2.52
N SER A 295 22.69 -11.80 2.01
CA SER A 295 23.13 -13.19 1.82
C SER A 295 24.42 -13.27 1.01
N SER A 296 24.52 -12.56 -0.11
CA SER A 296 25.70 -12.59 -0.99
C SER A 296 27.02 -12.21 -0.27
N ILE A 297 26.93 -11.32 0.72
CA ILE A 297 28.07 -10.90 1.54
C ILE A 297 28.36 -11.93 2.64
N CYS A 298 27.31 -12.46 3.29
CA CYS A 298 27.42 -13.47 4.34
C CYS A 298 27.94 -14.81 3.82
N THR A 299 27.49 -15.25 2.65
CA THR A 299 27.97 -16.48 2.00
C THR A 299 29.32 -16.29 1.31
N GLU A 300 29.80 -15.04 1.21
CA GLU A 300 30.98 -14.63 0.44
C GLU A 300 30.88 -14.91 -1.06
N ALA A 301 29.66 -15.10 -1.57
CA ALA A 301 29.38 -15.14 -3.00
C ALA A 301 29.87 -13.85 -3.69
N VAL A 302 29.75 -12.71 -2.98
CA VAL A 302 30.30 -11.41 -3.36
C VAL A 302 31.26 -10.90 -2.28
N CYS A 303 32.51 -10.63 -2.67
CA CYS A 303 33.51 -10.01 -1.81
C CYS A 303 33.80 -8.59 -2.29
N LEU A 304 33.31 -7.60 -1.56
CA LEU A 304 33.55 -6.19 -1.89
C LEU A 304 34.88 -5.69 -1.29
N PRO A 305 35.61 -4.81 -2.01
CA PRO A 305 36.80 -4.17 -1.45
C PRO A 305 36.41 -3.11 -0.42
N GLN A 306 37.32 -2.85 0.51
CA GLN A 306 37.15 -1.80 1.52
C GLN A 306 37.66 -0.45 0.98
N ILE A 307 36.83 0.59 1.08
CA ILE A 307 37.12 1.96 0.63
C ILE A 307 37.04 3.01 1.75
N HIS A 308 36.44 2.68 2.90
CA HIS A 308 36.39 3.53 4.10
C HIS A 308 36.71 2.74 5.37
N PRO A 309 37.98 2.32 5.59
CA PRO A 309 38.35 1.45 6.71
C PRO A 309 38.05 2.01 8.11
N GLU A 310 37.84 3.32 8.21
CA GLU A 310 37.49 4.03 9.43
C GLU A 310 36.02 3.89 9.85
N LYS A 311 35.14 3.43 8.94
CA LYS A 311 33.69 3.28 9.17
C LYS A 311 33.33 1.87 9.65
N PRO A 312 32.09 1.66 10.18
CA PRO A 312 31.55 0.32 10.39
C PRO A 312 31.72 -0.57 9.17
N ILE A 313 31.83 -1.89 9.37
CA ILE A 313 32.35 -2.77 8.32
C ILE A 313 31.50 -2.76 7.03
N LEU A 314 30.17 -2.81 7.10
CA LEU A 314 29.35 -2.66 5.89
C LEU A 314 29.42 -1.26 5.25
N ASP A 315 29.58 -0.20 6.05
CA ASP A 315 29.79 1.17 5.58
C ASP A 315 31.17 1.37 4.94
N SER A 316 32.11 0.46 5.24
CA SER A 316 33.48 0.49 4.74
C SER A 316 33.63 -0.10 3.35
N LEU A 317 32.65 -0.86 2.86
CA LEU A 317 32.70 -1.60 1.59
C LEU A 317 32.31 -0.74 0.38
N ASP A 318 32.90 -1.04 -0.77
CA ASP A 318 32.56 -0.43 -2.05
C ASP A 318 31.37 -1.14 -2.71
N TRP A 319 30.17 -0.79 -2.25
CA TRP A 319 28.91 -1.35 -2.77
C TRP A 319 28.66 -1.02 -4.25
N ASN A 320 29.36 -0.03 -4.82
CA ASN A 320 29.28 0.25 -6.26
C ASN A 320 29.83 -0.90 -7.11
N LYS A 321 30.63 -1.79 -6.53
CA LYS A 321 31.18 -2.97 -7.21
C LYS A 321 30.33 -4.22 -7.06
N HIS A 322 29.20 -4.13 -6.36
CA HIS A 322 28.32 -5.28 -6.20
C HIS A 322 27.61 -5.60 -7.54
N PRO A 323 27.60 -6.87 -8.01
CA PRO A 323 26.98 -7.29 -9.27
C PRO A 323 25.54 -6.80 -9.49
N ILE A 324 24.71 -6.83 -8.44
CA ILE A 324 23.32 -6.33 -8.44
C ILE A 324 23.23 -4.90 -8.98
N LYS A 325 24.20 -4.01 -8.69
CA LYS A 325 24.18 -2.62 -9.15
C LYS A 325 24.16 -2.58 -10.67
N LYS A 326 25.12 -3.28 -11.27
CA LYS A 326 25.25 -3.43 -12.71
C LYS A 326 24.02 -4.10 -13.32
N PHE A 327 23.46 -5.13 -12.68
CA PHE A 327 22.27 -5.80 -13.20
C PHE A 327 21.08 -4.85 -13.32
N ILE A 328 20.85 -4.01 -12.29
CA ILE A 328 19.75 -3.04 -12.27
C ILE A 328 20.00 -1.92 -13.30
N GLU A 329 21.22 -1.35 -13.33
CA GLU A 329 21.59 -0.26 -14.25
C GLU A 329 21.51 -0.65 -15.73
N ASP A 330 21.91 -1.89 -16.07
CA ASP A 330 21.83 -2.41 -17.44
C ASP A 330 20.41 -2.92 -17.80
N GLY A 331 19.45 -2.85 -16.87
CA GLY A 331 18.06 -3.24 -17.11
C GLY A 331 17.80 -4.75 -17.19
N LEU A 332 18.65 -5.58 -16.56
CA LEU A 332 18.33 -6.99 -16.37
C LEU A 332 17.10 -7.15 -15.46
N SER A 333 16.38 -8.25 -15.63
CA SER A 333 15.22 -8.57 -14.78
C SER A 333 15.71 -9.10 -13.43
N VAL A 334 15.57 -8.28 -12.38
CA VAL A 334 16.09 -8.57 -11.02
C VAL A 334 14.99 -8.33 -9.98
N SER A 335 14.83 -9.27 -9.04
CA SER A 335 14.12 -9.07 -7.77
C SER A 335 15.08 -9.01 -6.59
N ILE A 336 14.63 -8.44 -5.47
CA ILE A 336 15.36 -8.44 -4.20
C ILE A 336 14.66 -9.38 -3.22
N SER A 337 15.41 -10.20 -2.50
CA SER A 337 14.87 -11.13 -1.51
C SER A 337 15.85 -11.37 -0.37
N THR A 338 15.37 -11.97 0.71
CA THR A 338 16.12 -12.14 1.96
C THR A 338 16.93 -13.42 2.06
N ASP A 339 16.59 -14.43 1.24
CA ASP A 339 17.19 -15.76 1.31
C ASP A 339 16.86 -16.49 2.61
N ASP A 340 17.73 -16.37 3.61
CA ASP A 340 17.59 -17.00 4.93
C ASP A 340 17.51 -15.93 6.02
N PRO A 341 16.37 -15.23 6.14
CA PRO A 341 16.27 -14.02 6.94
C PRO A 341 16.48 -14.25 8.45
N THR A 342 16.30 -15.48 8.94
CA THR A 342 16.62 -15.86 10.32
C THR A 342 18.12 -16.07 10.52
N VAL A 343 18.80 -16.66 9.53
CA VAL A 343 20.26 -16.86 9.59
C VAL A 343 20.97 -15.53 9.40
N PHE A 344 20.58 -14.72 8.41
CA PHE A 344 21.26 -13.47 8.08
C PHE A 344 20.79 -12.26 8.89
N LEU A 345 19.80 -12.42 9.77
CA LEU A 345 19.24 -11.35 10.61
C LEU A 345 18.77 -10.15 9.78
N THR A 346 18.02 -10.43 8.72
CA THR A 346 17.54 -9.40 7.78
C THR A 346 16.05 -9.52 7.52
N HIS A 347 15.43 -8.44 7.05
CA HIS A 347 14.08 -8.39 6.51
C HIS A 347 14.13 -7.85 5.09
N ILE A 348 13.08 -8.11 4.31
CA ILE A 348 13.05 -7.62 2.92
C ILE A 348 13.10 -6.08 2.83
N THR A 349 12.61 -5.37 3.86
CA THR A 349 12.77 -3.92 3.96
C THR A 349 14.25 -3.51 4.14
N ASP A 350 15.04 -4.27 4.90
CA ASP A 350 16.48 -4.05 5.05
C ASP A 350 17.18 -4.23 3.69
N GLU A 351 16.85 -5.30 2.96
CA GLU A 351 17.44 -5.61 1.65
C GLU A 351 17.14 -4.52 0.60
N LEU A 352 15.92 -4.00 0.55
CA LEU A 352 15.56 -2.88 -0.32
C LEU A 352 16.27 -1.59 0.11
N THR A 353 16.39 -1.35 1.42
CA THR A 353 17.08 -0.17 1.96
C THR A 353 18.55 -0.13 1.56
N ILE A 354 19.21 -1.30 1.47
CA ILE A 354 20.59 -1.41 0.97
C ILE A 354 20.72 -0.79 -0.43
N LEU A 355 19.74 -0.95 -1.32
CA LEU A 355 19.78 -0.37 -2.66
C LEU A 355 19.86 1.17 -2.64
N ALA A 356 19.11 1.81 -1.75
CA ALA A 356 19.16 3.25 -1.62
C ALA A 356 20.42 3.71 -0.87
N ASP A 357 20.62 3.19 0.34
CA ASP A 357 21.64 3.70 1.28
C ASP A 357 23.07 3.28 0.90
N ARG A 358 23.26 2.16 0.19
CA ARG A 358 24.58 1.60 -0.14
C ARG A 358 24.90 1.64 -1.63
N PHE A 359 23.95 1.22 -2.47
CA PHE A 359 24.15 1.24 -3.92
C PHE A 359 23.97 2.66 -4.48
N GLY A 360 23.33 3.57 -3.72
CA GLY A 360 23.14 4.97 -4.11
C GLY A 360 22.03 5.17 -5.13
N PHE A 361 21.08 4.24 -5.23
CA PHE A 361 19.89 4.42 -6.06
C PHE A 361 18.89 5.36 -5.41
N ASP A 362 18.05 5.99 -6.23
CA ASP A 362 16.83 6.62 -5.75
C ASP A 362 15.85 5.53 -5.25
N ALA A 363 15.40 5.66 -4.00
CA ALA A 363 14.58 4.64 -3.36
C ALA A 363 13.25 4.40 -4.08
N HIS A 364 12.67 5.45 -4.67
CA HIS A 364 11.40 5.36 -5.39
C HIS A 364 11.59 4.65 -6.72
N GLU A 365 12.55 5.10 -7.53
CA GLU A 365 12.80 4.53 -8.86
C GLU A 365 13.21 3.06 -8.77
N VAL A 366 14.21 2.75 -7.93
CA VAL A 366 14.70 1.36 -7.81
C VAL A 366 13.66 0.46 -7.16
N GLY A 367 12.91 0.98 -6.18
CA GLY A 367 11.85 0.25 -5.50
C GLY A 367 10.75 -0.18 -6.47
N MET A 368 10.29 0.74 -7.31
CA MET A 368 9.30 0.45 -8.34
C MET A 368 9.85 -0.56 -9.34
N GLN A 369 11.08 -0.39 -9.82
CA GLN A 369 11.70 -1.27 -10.81
C GLN A 369 11.78 -2.72 -10.32
N VAL A 370 12.40 -2.96 -9.15
CA VAL A 370 12.61 -4.33 -8.64
C VAL A 370 11.31 -4.99 -8.20
N THR A 371 10.36 -4.22 -7.67
CA THR A 371 9.03 -4.73 -7.31
C THR A 371 8.23 -5.14 -8.54
N MET A 372 8.25 -4.33 -9.60
CA MET A 372 7.55 -4.64 -10.86
C MET A 372 8.18 -5.83 -11.57
N ASN A 373 9.52 -5.93 -11.58
CA ASN A 373 10.22 -7.12 -12.07
C ASN A 373 9.77 -8.38 -11.32
N ALA A 374 9.68 -8.31 -9.98
CA ALA A 374 9.23 -9.42 -9.16
C ALA A 374 7.76 -9.81 -9.44
N ILE A 375 6.85 -8.84 -9.58
CA ILE A 375 5.44 -9.09 -9.95
C ILE A 375 5.35 -9.74 -11.34
N ASP A 376 6.14 -9.27 -12.30
CA ASP A 376 6.14 -9.81 -13.66
C ASP A 376 6.61 -11.27 -13.69
N ARG A 377 7.60 -11.60 -12.84
CA ARG A 377 8.30 -12.91 -12.83
C ARG A 377 7.91 -13.84 -11.68
N CYS A 378 6.95 -13.45 -10.86
CA CYS A 378 6.32 -14.37 -9.93
C CYS A 378 5.44 -15.39 -10.68
N TRP A 379 5.15 -16.51 -10.04
CA TRP A 379 4.30 -17.57 -10.56
C TRP A 379 2.90 -17.55 -9.94
N ALA A 380 2.39 -16.36 -9.66
CA ALA A 380 0.98 -16.10 -9.37
C ALA A 380 0.15 -16.09 -10.68
N THR A 381 -1.17 -16.19 -10.54
CA THR A 381 -2.12 -16.03 -11.66
C THR A 381 -2.15 -14.60 -12.19
N ASP A 382 -2.59 -14.39 -13.43
CA ASP A 382 -2.69 -13.04 -14.01
C ASP A 382 -3.60 -12.12 -13.19
N LYS A 383 -4.68 -12.67 -12.61
CA LYS A 383 -5.59 -11.92 -11.73
C LYS A 383 -4.87 -11.42 -10.47
N GLU A 384 -4.08 -12.29 -9.84
CA GLU A 384 -3.28 -11.94 -8.67
C GLU A 384 -2.19 -10.92 -9.02
N LYS A 385 -1.48 -11.11 -10.14
CA LYS A 385 -0.47 -10.16 -10.63
C LYS A 385 -1.06 -8.77 -10.86
N SER A 386 -2.25 -8.66 -11.44
CA SER A 386 -2.94 -7.37 -11.60
C SER A 386 -3.21 -6.68 -10.27
N LYS A 387 -3.72 -7.41 -9.27
CA LYS A 387 -3.92 -6.89 -7.89
C LYS A 387 -2.61 -6.35 -7.31
N TYR A 388 -1.51 -7.10 -7.40
CA TYR A 388 -0.22 -6.65 -6.86
C TYR A 388 0.33 -5.43 -7.61
N ARG A 389 0.16 -5.40 -8.94
CA ARG A 389 0.57 -4.27 -9.78
C ARG A 389 -0.19 -3.01 -9.43
N GLU A 390 -1.51 -3.10 -9.24
CA GLU A 390 -2.35 -1.97 -8.84
C GLU A 390 -1.89 -1.40 -7.48
N ALA A 391 -1.65 -2.26 -6.49
CA ALA A 391 -1.14 -1.85 -5.18
C ALA A 391 0.22 -1.15 -5.28
N ALA A 392 1.17 -1.73 -6.04
CA ALA A 392 2.48 -1.14 -6.25
C ALA A 392 2.40 0.20 -6.98
N VAL A 393 1.66 0.27 -8.09
CA VAL A 393 1.50 1.51 -8.86
C VAL A 393 0.83 2.61 -8.02
N ALA A 394 -0.19 2.28 -7.25
CA ALA A 394 -0.86 3.25 -6.36
C ALA A 394 0.12 3.82 -5.33
N TYR A 395 0.91 2.96 -4.68
CA TYR A 395 1.91 3.37 -3.70
C TYR A 395 3.00 4.27 -4.32
N TYR A 396 3.67 3.79 -5.37
CA TYR A 396 4.78 4.50 -5.97
C TYR A 396 4.32 5.80 -6.65
N LYS A 397 3.20 5.82 -7.39
CA LYS A 397 2.68 7.08 -7.95
C LYS A 397 2.28 8.10 -6.87
N GLY A 398 1.63 7.66 -5.80
CA GLY A 398 1.28 8.55 -4.69
C GLY A 398 2.51 9.16 -4.01
N ALA A 399 3.57 8.37 -3.85
CA ALA A 399 4.84 8.86 -3.33
C ALA A 399 5.54 9.84 -4.29
N GLU A 400 5.48 9.58 -5.60
CA GLU A 400 6.02 10.48 -6.63
C GLU A 400 5.31 11.84 -6.58
N SER A 401 3.97 11.84 -6.59
CA SER A 401 3.16 13.05 -6.45
C SER A 401 3.55 13.82 -5.18
N THR A 402 3.70 13.13 -4.05
CA THR A 402 4.11 13.76 -2.78
C THR A 402 5.51 14.39 -2.86
N ARG A 403 6.47 13.73 -3.51
CA ARG A 403 7.83 14.25 -3.69
C ARG A 403 7.84 15.48 -4.61
N GLN A 404 7.21 15.39 -5.77
CA GLN A 404 7.10 16.52 -6.72
C GLN A 404 6.44 17.72 -6.06
N VAL A 405 5.41 17.49 -5.25
CA VAL A 405 4.72 18.51 -4.47
C VAL A 405 5.67 19.17 -3.46
N LYS A 406 6.47 18.40 -2.71
CA LYS A 406 7.46 18.98 -1.78
C LYS A 406 8.50 19.85 -2.49
N GLU A 407 9.00 19.39 -3.63
CA GLU A 407 9.96 20.15 -4.45
C GLU A 407 9.34 21.47 -4.95
N LYS A 408 8.10 21.43 -5.45
CA LYS A 408 7.36 22.63 -5.87
C LYS A 408 7.12 23.59 -4.71
N VAL A 409 6.69 23.10 -3.54
CA VAL A 409 6.46 23.92 -2.34
C VAL A 409 7.76 24.53 -1.83
N ALA A 410 8.87 23.81 -1.87
CA ALA A 410 10.19 24.33 -1.48
C ALA A 410 10.69 25.44 -2.42
N ALA A 411 10.23 25.46 -3.67
CA ALA A 411 10.55 26.49 -4.65
C ALA A 411 9.68 27.75 -4.55
N CYS A 412 8.59 27.73 -3.77
CA CYS A 412 7.72 28.90 -3.58
C CYS A 412 8.45 30.04 -2.87
N SER A 413 8.32 31.26 -3.40
CA SER A 413 8.88 32.47 -2.81
C SER A 413 7.84 33.32 -2.08
N ASP A 414 6.55 33.16 -2.41
CA ASP A 414 5.43 33.88 -1.79
C ASP A 414 4.11 33.08 -1.78
N LEU A 415 3.02 33.74 -1.39
CA LEU A 415 1.69 33.14 -1.30
C LEU A 415 1.06 32.88 -2.68
N ASP A 416 1.41 33.65 -3.70
CA ASP A 416 0.86 33.48 -5.04
C ASP A 416 1.47 32.23 -5.68
N ASP A 417 2.77 32.00 -5.50
CA ASP A 417 3.46 30.77 -5.89
C ASP A 417 2.84 29.54 -5.21
N PHE A 418 2.58 29.63 -3.91
CA PHE A 418 1.97 28.53 -3.16
C PHE A 418 0.53 28.28 -3.62
N SER A 419 -0.25 29.34 -3.83
CA SER A 419 -1.64 29.26 -4.31
C SER A 419 -1.72 28.63 -5.70
N ALA A 420 -0.75 28.88 -6.58
CA ALA A 420 -0.69 28.23 -7.89
C ALA A 420 -0.47 26.71 -7.84
N ILE A 421 0.03 26.18 -6.72
CA ILE A 421 0.21 24.72 -6.51
C ILE A 421 -1.05 24.11 -5.90
N VAL A 422 -1.66 24.79 -4.94
CA VAL A 422 -2.78 24.21 -4.15
C VAL A 422 -4.15 24.50 -4.75
N ASN A 423 -4.27 25.46 -5.67
CA ASN A 423 -5.54 25.84 -6.26
C ASN A 423 -5.71 25.27 -7.66
N MET A 424 -6.89 24.72 -7.92
CA MET A 424 -7.42 24.44 -9.25
C MET A 424 -8.16 25.66 -9.79
N ARG A 425 -7.97 25.94 -11.08
CA ARG A 425 -8.72 26.97 -11.81
C ARG A 425 -9.59 26.33 -12.87
N ALA A 426 -10.87 26.71 -12.88
CA ALA A 426 -11.83 26.14 -13.82
C ALA A 426 -11.41 26.38 -15.28
N GLU A 427 -10.76 27.50 -15.58
CA GLU A 427 -10.21 27.80 -16.90
C GLU A 427 -9.19 26.75 -17.36
N GLU A 428 -8.26 26.39 -16.50
CA GLU A 428 -7.16 25.45 -16.80
C GLU A 428 -7.71 24.03 -17.00
N VAL A 429 -8.68 23.63 -16.16
CA VAL A 429 -9.36 22.33 -16.29
C VAL A 429 -10.12 22.23 -17.60
N VAL A 430 -10.91 23.26 -17.95
CA VAL A 430 -11.73 23.24 -19.18
C VAL A 430 -10.86 23.21 -20.44
N VAL A 431 -9.74 23.94 -20.47
CA VAL A 431 -8.77 23.84 -21.57
C VAL A 431 -8.24 22.41 -21.70
N GLY A 432 -7.79 21.81 -20.60
CA GLY A 432 -7.31 20.42 -20.61
C GLY A 432 -8.39 19.41 -21.03
N GLN A 433 -9.64 19.63 -20.64
CA GLN A 433 -10.77 18.79 -21.04
C GLN A 433 -11.02 18.86 -22.55
N LEU A 434 -11.01 20.06 -23.13
CA LEU A 434 -11.19 20.26 -24.57
C LEU A 434 -10.07 19.61 -25.39
N ASP A 435 -8.83 19.68 -24.90
CA ASP A 435 -7.67 19.04 -25.53
C ASP A 435 -7.76 17.51 -25.47
N ARG A 436 -8.23 16.95 -24.35
CA ARG A 436 -8.37 15.49 -24.15
C ARG A 436 -9.56 14.88 -24.91
N GLY A 437 -10.65 15.64 -25.06
CA GLY A 437 -11.90 15.15 -25.65
C GLY A 437 -12.66 14.12 -24.80
N SER A 438 -12.24 13.86 -23.56
CA SER A 438 -12.86 12.90 -22.63
C SER A 438 -12.84 13.40 -21.17
N ARG A 439 -13.77 12.90 -20.34
CA ARG A 439 -13.87 13.15 -18.89
C ARG A 439 -12.93 12.25 -18.09
N GLY A 440 -12.69 12.59 -16.82
CA GLY A 440 -12.27 11.65 -15.76
C GLY A 440 -10.99 12.02 -15.01
N ALA A 441 -10.45 13.22 -15.21
CA ALA A 441 -9.22 13.66 -14.53
C ALA A 441 -9.48 14.68 -13.41
N GLY A 442 -10.62 15.36 -13.41
CA GLY A 442 -10.90 16.50 -12.52
C GLY A 442 -10.95 16.14 -11.03
N LEU A 443 -11.75 15.15 -10.64
CA LEU A 443 -11.83 14.71 -9.24
C LEU A 443 -10.49 14.17 -8.72
N ALA A 444 -9.76 13.41 -9.54
CA ALA A 444 -8.43 12.92 -9.16
C ALA A 444 -7.45 14.08 -8.93
N ALA A 445 -7.42 15.07 -9.82
CA ALA A 445 -6.59 16.27 -9.67
C ALA A 445 -6.96 17.10 -8.43
N MET A 446 -8.26 17.18 -8.09
CA MET A 446 -8.73 17.81 -6.85
C MET A 446 -8.17 17.10 -5.62
N LEU A 447 -8.21 15.77 -5.59
CA LEU A 447 -7.65 14.98 -4.49
C LEU A 447 -6.12 15.13 -4.39
N ASP A 448 -5.42 15.36 -5.50
CA ASP A 448 -3.97 15.62 -5.49
C ASP A 448 -3.63 16.95 -4.79
N CYS A 449 -4.49 17.97 -4.84
CA CYS A 449 -4.29 19.22 -4.08
C CYS A 449 -4.19 18.95 -2.57
N PHE A 450 -4.97 17.99 -2.04
CA PHE A 450 -4.92 17.62 -0.62
C PHE A 450 -3.58 17.01 -0.22
N ALA A 451 -2.88 16.33 -1.13
CA ALA A 451 -1.55 15.79 -0.87
C ALA A 451 -0.51 16.89 -0.59
N VAL A 452 -0.78 18.14 -1.02
CA VAL A 452 0.08 19.30 -0.77
C VAL A 452 -0.06 19.84 0.63
N PHE A 453 -1.29 20.13 1.08
CA PHE A 453 -1.50 20.86 2.33
C PHE A 453 -1.82 19.96 3.52
N LEU A 454 -2.35 18.74 3.34
CA LEU A 454 -2.60 17.84 4.47
C LEU A 454 -1.33 17.54 5.30
N PRO A 455 -0.14 17.27 4.70
CA PRO A 455 1.09 17.07 5.48
C PRO A 455 1.51 18.30 6.32
N ILE A 456 1.04 19.49 5.94
CA ILE A 456 1.33 20.74 6.66
C ILE A 456 0.49 20.82 7.94
N VAL A 457 -0.73 20.28 7.94
CA VAL A 457 -1.71 20.38 9.04
C VAL A 457 -1.75 19.13 9.92
N LYS A 458 -1.62 17.94 9.32
CA LYS A 458 -1.76 16.65 9.99
C LYS A 458 -0.81 16.52 11.19
N GLY A 459 -1.37 16.16 12.35
CA GLY A 459 -0.62 15.97 13.58
C GLY A 459 -0.20 17.25 14.32
N LYS A 460 -0.63 18.44 13.88
CA LYS A 460 -0.20 19.74 14.44
C LYS A 460 -1.36 20.50 15.07
N LYS A 461 -1.52 20.35 16.39
CA LYS A 461 -2.59 20.94 17.18
C LYS A 461 -2.74 22.46 16.98
N GLU A 462 -1.67 23.22 17.16
CA GLU A 462 -1.69 24.68 17.12
C GLU A 462 -2.10 25.20 15.75
N VAL A 463 -1.64 24.52 14.69
CA VAL A 463 -1.98 24.85 13.30
C VAL A 463 -3.47 24.59 13.05
N LEU A 464 -3.96 23.42 13.45
CA LEU A 464 -5.35 23.03 13.22
C LEU A 464 -6.34 23.90 14.00
N GLU A 465 -6.03 24.24 15.25
CA GLU A 465 -6.87 25.14 16.07
C GLU A 465 -6.95 26.54 15.47
N GLU A 466 -5.82 27.08 15.01
CA GLU A 466 -5.76 28.40 14.40
C GLU A 466 -6.47 28.43 13.03
N MET A 467 -6.32 27.38 12.22
CA MET A 467 -7.07 27.24 10.96
C MET A 467 -8.58 27.18 11.20
N SER A 468 -9.02 26.45 12.23
CA SER A 468 -10.43 26.36 12.59
C SER A 468 -11.00 27.72 13.03
N TYR A 469 -10.23 28.50 13.80
CA TYR A 469 -10.60 29.87 14.16
C TYR A 469 -10.66 30.82 12.94
N ARG A 470 -9.66 30.76 12.04
CA ARG A 470 -9.59 31.59 10.84
C ARG A 470 -10.66 31.25 9.82
N PHE A 471 -11.09 29.99 9.76
CA PHE A 471 -12.25 29.59 8.98
C PHE A 471 -13.48 30.42 9.37
N CYS A 472 -13.76 30.58 10.67
CA CYS A 472 -14.88 31.42 11.12
C CYS A 472 -14.73 32.89 10.70
N ARG A 473 -13.51 33.45 10.79
CA ARG A 473 -13.22 34.81 10.31
C ARG A 473 -13.54 34.96 8.82
N ASP A 474 -13.14 33.99 8.02
CA ASP A 474 -13.28 34.07 6.56
C ASP A 474 -14.74 33.85 6.13
N GLN A 475 -15.49 32.98 6.82
CA GLN A 475 -16.94 32.87 6.68
C GLN A 475 -17.67 34.18 7.04
N ALA A 476 -17.26 34.83 8.14
CA ALA A 476 -17.86 36.10 8.57
C ALA A 476 -17.59 37.25 7.57
N LYS A 477 -16.41 37.27 6.93
CA LYS A 477 -16.10 38.24 5.86
C LYS A 477 -17.02 38.10 4.63
N GLU A 478 -17.48 36.89 4.35
CA GLU A 478 -18.46 36.58 3.31
C GLU A 478 -19.91 36.74 3.81
N ASN A 479 -20.12 37.32 5.00
CA ASN A 479 -21.42 37.53 5.63
C ASN A 479 -22.22 36.22 5.84
N VAL A 480 -21.51 35.09 6.02
CA VAL A 480 -22.15 33.80 6.30
C VAL A 480 -22.59 33.76 7.76
N ILE A 481 -23.89 33.63 7.98
CA ILE A 481 -24.50 33.58 9.32
C ILE A 481 -24.45 32.19 9.95
N TYR A 482 -24.43 31.13 9.12
CA TYR A 482 -24.44 29.73 9.56
C TYR A 482 -23.65 28.85 8.58
N THR A 483 -22.84 27.91 9.09
CA THR A 483 -22.17 26.91 8.25
C THR A 483 -21.97 25.58 8.97
N GLU A 484 -21.88 24.50 8.19
CA GLU A 484 -21.64 23.13 8.64
C GLU A 484 -20.31 22.65 8.04
N VAL A 485 -19.22 22.77 8.80
CA VAL A 485 -17.87 22.41 8.33
C VAL A 485 -17.65 20.91 8.37
N ARG A 486 -16.99 20.37 7.34
CA ARG A 486 -16.78 18.93 7.16
C ARG A 486 -15.32 18.56 7.24
N TYR A 487 -15.00 17.46 7.90
CA TYR A 487 -13.65 16.89 7.93
C TYR A 487 -13.67 15.43 8.41
N ASN A 488 -12.60 14.69 8.11
CA ASN A 488 -12.35 13.38 8.70
C ASN A 488 -11.28 13.51 9.81
N PRO A 489 -11.59 13.19 11.09
CA PRO A 489 -10.65 13.33 12.19
C PRO A 489 -9.47 12.33 12.14
N HIS A 490 -9.65 11.14 11.59
CA HIS A 490 -8.55 10.17 11.45
C HIS A 490 -7.47 10.66 10.50
N ILE A 491 -7.85 11.25 9.36
CA ILE A 491 -6.91 11.78 8.36
C ILE A 491 -6.02 12.89 8.96
N LEU A 492 -6.57 13.70 9.87
CA LEU A 492 -5.86 14.80 10.54
C LEU A 492 -5.02 14.34 11.74
N SER A 493 -5.28 13.15 12.28
CA SER A 493 -4.52 12.57 13.40
C SER A 493 -3.19 11.96 12.93
N LYS A 494 -2.19 11.93 13.81
CA LYS A 494 -0.92 11.26 13.57
C LYS A 494 -0.33 10.76 14.89
N GLU A 495 -0.12 9.45 15.00
CA GLU A 495 0.51 8.85 16.17
C GLU A 495 1.88 9.48 16.46
N GLY A 496 2.19 9.68 17.75
CA GLY A 496 3.43 10.34 18.19
C GLY A 496 3.48 11.85 17.94
N SER A 497 2.39 12.50 17.53
CA SER A 497 2.31 13.95 17.31
C SER A 497 1.51 14.69 18.39
N THR A 498 1.27 16.01 18.22
CA THR A 498 0.41 16.77 19.14
C THR A 498 -1.09 16.53 18.92
N LEU A 499 -1.46 15.79 17.87
CA LEU A 499 -2.81 15.26 17.60
C LEU A 499 -2.74 13.73 17.39
N PRO A 500 -2.53 12.94 18.45
CA PRO A 500 -2.29 11.50 18.33
C PRO A 500 -3.52 10.70 17.87
N ASP A 501 -4.73 11.22 18.08
CA ASP A 501 -5.98 10.49 17.84
C ASP A 501 -7.14 11.40 17.40
N SER A 502 -8.22 10.78 16.90
CA SER A 502 -9.42 11.45 16.39
C SER A 502 -10.16 12.29 17.43
N ARG A 503 -10.19 11.88 18.70
CA ARG A 503 -10.87 12.63 19.78
C ARG A 503 -10.14 13.92 20.07
N THR A 504 -8.81 13.86 20.09
CA THR A 504 -7.96 15.05 20.25
C THR A 504 -8.17 16.01 19.08
N VAL A 505 -8.23 15.51 17.85
CA VAL A 505 -8.55 16.32 16.65
C VAL A 505 -9.90 17.04 16.81
N ILE A 506 -10.98 16.33 17.13
CA ILE A 506 -12.33 16.91 17.27
C ILE A 506 -12.33 18.02 18.33
N ASN A 507 -11.70 17.79 19.48
CA ASN A 507 -11.60 18.78 20.55
C ASN A 507 -10.83 20.04 20.10
N THR A 508 -9.74 19.86 19.36
CA THR A 508 -8.94 20.96 18.80
C THR A 508 -9.72 21.80 17.79
N VAL A 509 -10.39 21.15 16.83
CA VAL A 509 -11.25 21.85 15.87
C VAL A 509 -12.36 22.60 16.60
N THR A 510 -13.02 21.95 17.55
CA THR A 510 -14.09 22.54 18.37
C THR A 510 -13.61 23.78 19.15
N ALA A 511 -12.40 23.75 19.71
CA ALA A 511 -11.83 24.90 20.43
C ALA A 511 -11.64 26.11 19.50
N GLY A 512 -11.04 25.89 18.33
CA GLY A 512 -10.84 26.94 17.33
C GLY A 512 -12.16 27.51 16.80
N LEU A 513 -13.11 26.63 16.46
CA LEU A 513 -14.45 27.03 15.99
C LEU A 513 -15.19 27.85 17.05
N ARG A 514 -15.22 27.41 18.32
CA ARG A 514 -15.87 28.14 19.42
C ARG A 514 -15.32 29.54 19.59
N ARG A 515 -13.99 29.67 19.59
CA ARG A 515 -13.31 30.97 19.65
C ARG A 515 -13.74 31.86 18.49
N GLY A 516 -13.78 31.32 17.28
CA GLY A 516 -14.21 32.03 16.08
C GLY A 516 -15.67 32.46 16.12
N CYS A 517 -16.59 31.56 16.50
CA CYS A 517 -18.01 31.88 16.64
C CYS A 517 -18.25 33.02 17.64
N GLN A 518 -17.55 32.98 18.78
CA GLN A 518 -17.67 34.02 19.81
C GLN A 518 -17.17 35.39 19.34
N GLU A 519 -16.07 35.43 18.59
CA GLU A 519 -15.48 36.69 18.13
C GLU A 519 -16.22 37.28 16.93
N PHE A 520 -16.63 36.45 15.97
CA PHE A 520 -17.19 36.91 14.71
C PHE A 520 -18.71 36.85 14.63
N GLY A 521 -19.39 36.28 15.63
CA GLY A 521 -20.85 36.25 15.72
C GLY A 521 -21.53 35.36 14.68
N ILE A 522 -20.84 34.30 14.23
CA ILE A 522 -21.38 33.30 13.31
C ILE A 522 -21.69 31.99 14.02
N ASP A 523 -22.64 31.22 13.49
CA ASP A 523 -22.96 29.90 14.00
C ASP A 523 -22.29 28.81 13.15
N VAL A 524 -21.46 27.95 13.77
CA VAL A 524 -20.79 26.84 13.08
C VAL A 524 -21.16 25.51 13.73
N LYS A 525 -21.51 24.53 12.90
CA LYS A 525 -21.67 23.11 13.26
C LYS A 525 -20.68 22.25 12.49
N GLN A 526 -20.54 21.00 12.92
CA GLN A 526 -19.54 20.07 12.39
C GLN A 526 -20.20 18.82 11.80
N ILE A 527 -19.64 18.31 10.71
CA ILE A 527 -20.00 17.02 10.10
C ILE A 527 -18.73 16.18 9.98
N LEU A 528 -18.78 14.93 10.42
CA LEU A 528 -17.65 14.02 10.28
C LEU A 528 -17.77 13.17 9.01
N CYS A 529 -16.71 13.13 8.20
CA CYS A 529 -16.72 12.41 6.92
C CYS A 529 -16.23 10.96 7.06
N CYS A 530 -17.03 10.01 6.60
CA CYS A 530 -16.62 8.66 6.20
C CYS A 530 -15.96 8.73 4.81
N MET A 531 -14.79 8.12 4.66
CA MET A 531 -13.99 8.21 3.43
C MET A 531 -13.92 6.87 2.73
N ASN A 532 -14.24 6.83 1.43
CA ASN A 532 -14.25 5.58 0.65
C ASN A 532 -12.90 4.83 0.63
N ARG A 533 -11.79 5.55 0.70
CA ARG A 533 -10.44 4.95 0.69
C ARG A 533 -10.04 4.35 2.05
N ASN A 534 -10.85 4.57 3.09
CA ASN A 534 -10.63 4.08 4.46
C ASN A 534 -11.97 3.64 5.09
N PRO A 535 -12.69 2.69 4.47
CA PRO A 535 -14.03 2.34 4.91
C PRO A 535 -14.05 1.77 6.32
N GLU A 536 -12.98 1.12 6.76
CA GLU A 536 -12.78 0.60 8.12
C GLU A 536 -12.99 1.65 9.20
N MET A 537 -12.79 2.94 8.89
CA MET A 537 -12.96 4.04 9.83
C MET A 537 -14.43 4.46 10.02
N SER A 538 -15.34 4.09 9.12
CA SER A 538 -16.71 4.62 9.12
C SER A 538 -17.49 4.28 10.38
N ALA A 539 -17.23 3.11 10.97
CA ALA A 539 -17.83 2.71 12.23
C ALA A 539 -17.38 3.63 13.39
N ASP A 540 -16.08 3.94 13.47
CA ASP A 540 -15.56 4.85 14.49
C ASP A 540 -16.04 6.29 14.24
N ILE A 541 -16.14 6.74 12.99
CA ILE A 541 -16.74 8.03 12.65
C ILE A 541 -18.18 8.16 13.15
N ALA A 542 -19.00 7.12 12.96
CA ALA A 542 -20.36 7.09 13.49
C ALA A 542 -20.37 7.20 15.02
N ASP A 543 -19.52 6.41 15.69
CA ASP A 543 -19.44 6.40 17.15
C ASP A 543 -18.94 7.76 17.70
N LEU A 544 -17.95 8.38 17.04
CA LEU A 544 -17.46 9.72 17.37
C LEU A 544 -18.53 10.80 17.16
N ALA A 545 -19.30 10.73 16.08
CA ALA A 545 -20.38 11.68 15.83
C ALA A 545 -21.44 11.61 16.93
N ILE A 546 -21.78 10.40 17.39
CA ILE A 546 -22.71 10.16 18.50
C ILE A 546 -22.11 10.66 19.83
N GLU A 547 -20.85 10.34 20.11
CA GLU A 547 -20.14 10.73 21.33
C GLU A 547 -20.07 12.26 21.49
N PHE A 548 -19.78 12.98 20.40
CA PHE A 548 -19.49 14.41 20.42
C PHE A 548 -20.66 15.31 19.99
N HIS A 549 -21.84 14.75 19.69
CA HIS A 549 -23.04 15.51 19.29
C HIS A 549 -23.33 16.69 20.24
N ASN A 550 -23.51 16.38 21.53
CA ASN A 550 -23.90 17.38 22.55
C ASN A 550 -22.74 18.29 22.97
N SER A 551 -21.51 17.79 22.93
CA SER A 551 -20.33 18.46 23.49
C SER A 551 -19.56 19.30 22.48
N SER A 552 -19.75 19.09 21.17
CA SER A 552 -18.96 19.75 20.13
C SER A 552 -19.78 20.30 18.96
N GLY A 553 -21.11 20.15 18.97
CA GLY A 553 -21.95 20.67 17.90
C GLY A 553 -21.81 19.89 16.59
N ILE A 554 -21.51 18.59 16.71
CA ILE A 554 -21.56 17.66 15.59
C ILE A 554 -23.02 17.36 15.29
N VAL A 555 -23.44 17.51 14.03
CA VAL A 555 -24.85 17.39 13.61
C VAL A 555 -25.11 16.19 12.72
N GLY A 556 -24.07 15.56 12.19
CA GLY A 556 -24.22 14.37 11.35
C GLY A 556 -22.92 13.83 10.80
N ILE A 557 -23.06 12.90 9.87
CA ILE A 557 -21.95 12.35 9.09
C ILE A 557 -22.17 12.55 7.59
N ASP A 558 -21.06 12.50 6.85
CA ASP A 558 -21.01 12.55 5.39
C ASP A 558 -20.33 11.29 4.85
N VAL A 559 -20.73 10.79 3.69
CA VAL A 559 -19.98 9.77 2.93
C VAL A 559 -19.41 10.44 1.69
N ALA A 560 -18.08 10.47 1.60
CA ALA A 560 -17.34 11.27 0.62
C ALA A 560 -16.11 10.54 0.04
N SER A 561 -15.35 11.24 -0.82
CA SER A 561 -14.17 10.73 -1.56
C SER A 561 -14.52 9.80 -2.73
N GLY A 562 -15.53 10.18 -3.53
CA GLY A 562 -16.00 9.46 -4.72
C GLY A 562 -17.23 8.60 -4.48
N GLU A 563 -17.58 7.74 -5.45
CA GLU A 563 -18.85 6.99 -5.46
C GLU A 563 -18.67 5.46 -5.61
N LEU A 564 -17.46 4.93 -5.42
CA LEU A 564 -17.16 3.49 -5.52
C LEU A 564 -18.01 2.63 -4.57
N HIS A 565 -18.44 3.19 -3.45
CA HIS A 565 -19.29 2.50 -2.47
C HIS A 565 -20.67 2.11 -2.99
N PHE A 566 -21.12 2.66 -4.13
CA PHE A 566 -22.32 2.21 -4.82
C PHE A 566 -22.09 0.99 -5.73
N GLU A 567 -20.84 0.73 -6.10
CA GLU A 567 -20.46 -0.35 -7.02
C GLU A 567 -19.93 -1.58 -6.26
N GLU A 568 -19.22 -1.34 -5.16
CA GLU A 568 -18.61 -2.39 -4.34
C GLU A 568 -19.46 -2.72 -3.11
N ALA A 569 -20.11 -3.89 -3.13
CA ALA A 569 -21.07 -4.27 -2.09
C ALA A 569 -20.47 -4.31 -0.67
N GLU A 570 -19.22 -4.74 -0.51
CA GLU A 570 -18.57 -4.77 0.81
C GLU A 570 -18.24 -3.37 1.32
N LEU A 571 -17.80 -2.47 0.43
CA LEU A 571 -17.55 -1.07 0.74
C LEU A 571 -18.85 -0.36 1.16
N GLY A 572 -19.91 -0.55 0.36
CA GLY A 572 -21.23 0.02 0.62
C GLY A 572 -21.81 -0.42 1.97
N LYS A 573 -21.67 -1.69 2.35
CA LYS A 573 -22.19 -2.22 3.63
C LYS A 573 -21.66 -1.45 4.84
N VAL A 574 -20.37 -1.12 4.85
CA VAL A 574 -19.73 -0.45 6.00
C VAL A 574 -20.26 0.97 6.17
N HIS A 575 -20.39 1.72 5.08
CA HIS A 575 -20.95 3.07 5.12
C HIS A 575 -22.46 3.06 5.44
N ILE A 576 -23.24 2.16 4.86
CA ILE A 576 -24.68 2.02 5.14
C ILE A 576 -24.92 1.75 6.63
N GLU A 577 -24.12 0.88 7.24
CA GLU A 577 -24.25 0.57 8.67
C GLU A 577 -23.90 1.78 9.56
N ALA A 578 -22.85 2.54 9.20
CA ALA A 578 -22.51 3.79 9.87
C ALA A 578 -23.66 4.81 9.77
N CYS A 579 -24.21 5.03 8.58
CA CYS A 579 -25.37 5.90 8.37
C CYS A 579 -26.60 5.46 9.17
N ARG A 580 -26.94 4.17 9.14
CA ARG A 580 -28.06 3.61 9.91
C ARG A 580 -27.87 3.84 11.40
N ARG A 581 -26.66 3.61 11.92
CA ARG A 581 -26.33 3.83 13.33
C ARG A 581 -26.52 5.29 13.73
N VAL A 582 -25.99 6.22 12.96
CA VAL A 582 -26.13 7.67 13.22
C VAL A 582 -27.60 8.11 13.14
N LYS A 583 -28.37 7.64 12.13
CA LYS A 583 -29.81 7.95 12.05
C LYS A 583 -30.60 7.46 13.26
N SER A 584 -30.22 6.32 13.85
CA SER A 584 -30.92 5.75 15.01
C SER A 584 -30.83 6.62 16.28
N THR A 585 -29.89 7.58 16.33
CA THR A 585 -29.72 8.51 17.45
C THR A 585 -30.36 9.88 17.21
N GLY A 586 -30.94 10.11 16.03
CA GLY A 586 -31.51 11.40 15.62
C GLY A 586 -30.53 12.35 14.96
N LEU A 587 -29.27 11.94 14.77
CA LEU A 587 -28.29 12.66 13.96
C LEU A 587 -28.60 12.52 12.46
N HIS A 588 -27.93 13.35 11.65
CA HIS A 588 -28.22 13.49 10.24
C HIS A 588 -27.18 12.83 9.33
N VAL A 589 -27.58 12.58 8.08
CA VAL A 589 -26.75 11.94 7.05
C VAL A 589 -26.82 12.73 5.75
N THR A 590 -25.64 13.04 5.19
CA THR A 590 -25.46 13.47 3.81
C THR A 590 -24.54 12.47 3.09
N VAL A 591 -24.70 12.34 1.76
CA VAL A 591 -23.92 11.41 0.93
C VAL A 591 -23.59 12.09 -0.39
N HIS A 592 -22.34 12.05 -0.81
CA HIS A 592 -21.95 12.41 -2.18
C HIS A 592 -22.52 11.36 -3.14
N ALA A 593 -23.40 11.78 -4.04
CA ALA A 593 -24.05 10.87 -4.97
C ALA A 593 -24.46 11.59 -6.25
N ALA A 594 -24.40 10.86 -7.37
CA ALA A 594 -24.70 11.41 -8.70
C ALA A 594 -23.84 12.65 -9.04
N GLU A 595 -22.61 12.70 -8.55
CA GLU A 595 -21.59 13.69 -8.88
C GLU A 595 -20.75 13.19 -10.06
N ASP A 596 -19.97 12.14 -9.81
CA ASP A 596 -19.13 11.45 -10.80
C ASP A 596 -19.66 10.03 -11.12
N GLY A 597 -20.54 9.50 -10.28
CA GLY A 597 -21.31 8.28 -10.50
C GLY A 597 -22.62 8.54 -11.25
N PRO A 598 -23.29 7.48 -11.75
CA PRO A 598 -24.54 7.60 -12.48
C PRO A 598 -25.67 8.16 -11.60
N GLY A 599 -26.65 8.83 -12.24
CA GLY A 599 -27.78 9.45 -11.54
C GLY A 599 -28.54 8.54 -10.58
N LYS A 600 -28.61 7.23 -10.84
CA LYS A 600 -29.24 6.23 -9.96
C LYS A 600 -28.63 6.16 -8.55
N ASN A 601 -27.38 6.61 -8.37
CA ASN A 601 -26.72 6.64 -7.06
C ASN A 601 -27.46 7.55 -6.07
N PHE A 602 -28.13 8.60 -6.57
CA PHE A 602 -29.06 9.41 -5.78
C PHE A 602 -30.14 8.55 -5.11
N CYS A 603 -30.74 7.61 -5.85
CA CYS A 603 -31.78 6.74 -5.30
C CYS A 603 -31.24 5.88 -4.15
N CYS A 604 -30.08 5.25 -4.36
CA CYS A 604 -29.43 4.44 -3.33
C CYS A 604 -29.06 5.27 -2.10
N ALA A 605 -28.54 6.50 -2.29
CA ALA A 605 -28.23 7.40 -1.18
C ALA A 605 -29.46 7.71 -0.31
N VAL A 606 -30.60 8.02 -0.93
CA VAL A 606 -31.84 8.32 -0.18
C VAL A 606 -32.41 7.06 0.48
N THR A 607 -32.40 5.92 -0.22
CA THR A 607 -33.13 4.71 0.22
C THR A 607 -32.31 3.79 1.12
N ASP A 608 -31.05 3.54 0.80
CA ASP A 608 -30.20 2.59 1.51
C ASP A 608 -29.36 3.27 2.60
N TYR A 609 -28.87 4.49 2.32
CA TYR A 609 -28.05 5.27 3.26
C TYR A 609 -28.88 6.20 4.14
N PHE A 610 -30.18 6.36 3.85
CA PHE A 610 -31.08 7.28 4.56
C PHE A 610 -30.59 8.74 4.53
N ALA A 611 -29.97 9.13 3.42
CA ALA A 611 -29.47 10.49 3.23
C ALA A 611 -30.62 11.50 3.16
N GLU A 612 -30.53 12.56 3.97
CA GLU A 612 -31.46 13.70 3.95
C GLU A 612 -30.97 14.79 2.99
N ARG A 613 -29.66 14.82 2.76
CA ARG A 613 -29.00 15.71 1.81
C ARG A 613 -28.11 14.91 0.86
N ILE A 614 -27.95 15.44 -0.34
CA ILE A 614 -27.11 14.85 -1.39
C ILE A 614 -26.04 15.86 -1.75
N GLY A 615 -24.78 15.46 -1.55
CA GLY A 615 -23.63 16.18 -2.07
C GLY A 615 -23.69 16.21 -3.59
N HIS A 616 -23.75 17.41 -4.18
CA HIS A 616 -23.73 17.69 -5.62
C HIS A 616 -24.97 17.27 -6.42
N GLY A 617 -25.25 15.97 -6.57
CA GLY A 617 -26.45 15.47 -7.25
C GLY A 617 -26.60 15.80 -8.74
N TYR A 618 -25.55 16.22 -9.44
CA TYR A 618 -25.66 16.78 -10.80
C TYR A 618 -26.25 15.81 -11.84
N ARG A 619 -25.93 14.52 -11.77
CA ARG A 619 -26.32 13.51 -12.76
C ARG A 619 -27.74 12.96 -12.59
N ILE A 620 -28.54 13.53 -11.68
CA ILE A 620 -30.00 13.33 -11.73
C ILE A 620 -30.63 14.01 -12.94
N TYR A 621 -29.92 14.96 -13.57
CA TYR A 621 -30.34 15.64 -14.79
C TYR A 621 -29.16 15.79 -15.75
N GLU A 622 -29.16 14.97 -16.81
CA GLU A 622 -28.24 15.15 -17.93
C GLU A 622 -28.99 15.66 -19.16
N PRO A 623 -28.66 16.85 -19.70
CA PRO A 623 -29.34 17.40 -20.87
C PRO A 623 -29.35 16.48 -22.10
N SER A 624 -28.31 15.65 -22.25
CA SER A 624 -28.20 14.65 -23.32
C SER A 624 -29.15 13.46 -23.13
N HIS A 625 -29.50 13.12 -21.88
CA HIS A 625 -30.37 12.01 -21.56
C HIS A 625 -30.97 12.17 -20.15
N VAL A 626 -32.20 12.68 -20.07
CA VAL A 626 -32.90 12.83 -18.78
C VAL A 626 -33.72 11.57 -18.49
N ASP A 627 -33.36 10.86 -17.42
CA ASP A 627 -34.23 9.86 -16.82
C ASP A 627 -35.35 10.57 -16.04
N ASN A 628 -36.52 10.67 -16.68
CA ASN A 628 -37.68 11.34 -16.08
C ASN A 628 -38.16 10.66 -14.79
N GLN A 629 -38.01 9.34 -14.65
CA GLN A 629 -38.44 8.64 -13.43
C GLN A 629 -37.53 9.00 -12.26
N LEU A 630 -36.21 8.93 -12.49
CA LEU A 630 -35.21 9.37 -11.52
C LEU A 630 -35.41 10.84 -11.11
N TYR A 631 -35.60 11.73 -12.10
CA TYR A 631 -35.74 13.15 -11.82
C TYR A 631 -37.03 13.48 -11.05
N GLN A 632 -38.15 12.84 -11.38
CA GLN A 632 -39.39 12.98 -10.60
C GLN A 632 -39.26 12.36 -9.21
N PHE A 633 -38.54 11.25 -9.08
CA PHE A 633 -38.21 10.66 -7.79
C PHE A 633 -37.45 11.67 -6.92
N ALA A 634 -36.34 12.24 -7.44
CA ALA A 634 -35.54 13.25 -6.74
C ALA A 634 -36.37 14.47 -6.31
N LYS A 635 -37.30 14.92 -7.15
CA LYS A 635 -38.23 16.00 -6.81
C LYS A 635 -39.20 15.62 -5.69
N SER A 636 -39.67 14.37 -5.68
CA SER A 636 -40.66 13.88 -4.72
C SER A 636 -40.10 13.52 -3.34
N THR A 637 -38.82 13.15 -3.25
CA THR A 637 -38.18 12.80 -1.96
C THR A 637 -37.98 14.03 -1.07
N GLY A 638 -37.82 15.21 -1.68
CA GLY A 638 -37.50 16.44 -0.97
C GLY A 638 -36.07 16.48 -0.41
N ALA A 639 -35.21 15.53 -0.80
CA ALA A 639 -33.80 15.52 -0.40
C ALA A 639 -33.13 16.83 -0.86
N HIS A 640 -32.34 17.43 0.02
CA HIS A 640 -31.71 18.73 -0.24
C HIS A 640 -30.39 18.54 -1.01
N ILE A 641 -30.23 19.24 -2.12
CA ILE A 641 -29.03 19.16 -2.98
C ILE A 641 -28.02 20.23 -2.57
N GLU A 642 -26.78 19.83 -2.34
CA GLU A 642 -25.67 20.72 -1.98
C GLU A 642 -24.86 21.03 -3.24
N ALA A 643 -25.17 22.13 -3.92
CA ALA A 643 -24.66 22.42 -5.25
C ALA A 643 -23.47 23.40 -5.23
N CYS A 644 -22.45 23.12 -6.03
CA CYS A 644 -21.17 23.83 -6.01
C CYS A 644 -20.75 24.18 -7.46
N PRO A 645 -21.24 25.30 -8.02
CA PRO A 645 -21.05 25.65 -9.44
C PRO A 645 -19.60 25.56 -9.93
N THR A 646 -18.63 26.19 -9.25
CA THR A 646 -17.23 26.15 -9.69
C THR A 646 -16.63 24.76 -9.56
N SER A 647 -16.84 24.08 -8.42
CA SER A 647 -16.34 22.73 -8.19
C SER A 647 -16.84 21.77 -9.27
N SER A 648 -18.11 21.85 -9.65
CA SER A 648 -18.71 20.95 -10.65
C SER A 648 -18.01 20.98 -12.02
N ILE A 649 -17.44 22.12 -12.40
CA ILE A 649 -16.65 22.29 -13.62
C ILE A 649 -15.21 21.81 -13.39
N CYS A 650 -14.60 22.18 -12.27
CA CYS A 650 -13.23 21.78 -11.90
C CYS A 650 -13.05 20.27 -11.71
N THR A 651 -14.05 19.59 -11.15
CA THR A 651 -14.03 18.13 -10.95
C THR A 651 -14.48 17.37 -12.20
N GLU A 652 -14.91 18.08 -13.25
CA GLU A 652 -15.53 17.53 -14.47
C GLU A 652 -16.84 16.76 -14.21
N ALA A 653 -17.47 16.96 -13.05
CA ALA A 653 -18.78 16.40 -12.72
C ALA A 653 -19.87 16.92 -13.68
N VAL A 654 -19.74 18.19 -14.09
CA VAL A 654 -20.54 18.82 -15.15
C VAL A 654 -19.64 19.29 -16.28
N CYS A 655 -19.95 18.85 -17.50
CA CYS A 655 -19.26 19.28 -18.71
C CYS A 655 -20.21 20.06 -19.60
N LEU A 656 -19.91 21.33 -19.85
CA LEU A 656 -20.73 22.19 -20.68
C LEU A 656 -20.17 22.28 -22.11
N PRO A 657 -21.03 22.31 -23.14
CA PRO A 657 -20.56 22.53 -24.50
C PRO A 657 -20.15 23.99 -24.69
N GLN A 658 -19.17 24.21 -25.56
CA GLN A 658 -18.75 25.54 -25.97
C GLN A 658 -19.71 26.11 -27.04
N ILE A 659 -20.19 27.34 -26.83
CA ILE A 659 -21.12 28.07 -27.72
C ILE A 659 -20.59 29.44 -28.16
N HIS A 660 -19.54 29.96 -27.53
CA HIS A 660 -18.88 31.23 -27.91
C HIS A 660 -17.35 31.10 -27.89
N PRO A 661 -16.73 30.32 -28.81
CA PRO A 661 -15.29 30.03 -28.79
C PRO A 661 -14.37 31.26 -28.83
N GLU A 662 -14.89 32.41 -29.25
CA GLU A 662 -14.18 33.69 -29.32
C GLU A 662 -14.03 34.40 -27.96
N LYS A 663 -14.77 33.97 -26.93
CA LYS A 663 -14.76 34.58 -25.59
C LYS A 663 -13.79 33.87 -24.64
N PRO A 664 -13.45 34.47 -23.49
CA PRO A 664 -12.74 33.76 -22.41
C PRO A 664 -13.38 32.41 -22.11
N ILE A 665 -12.58 31.41 -21.73
CA ILE A 665 -13.01 30.01 -21.78
C ILE A 665 -14.28 29.72 -20.97
N LEU A 666 -14.45 30.29 -19.77
CA LEU A 666 -15.69 30.11 -18.99
C LEU A 666 -16.88 30.88 -19.58
N ASP A 667 -16.64 32.03 -20.22
CA ASP A 667 -17.66 32.80 -20.94
C ASP A 667 -18.10 32.11 -22.24
N SER A 668 -17.28 31.17 -22.73
CA SER A 668 -17.52 30.43 -23.95
C SER A 668 -18.51 29.28 -23.78
N LEU A 669 -18.80 28.87 -22.54
CA LEU A 669 -19.62 27.70 -22.22
C LEU A 669 -21.13 27.99 -22.20
N ASP A 670 -21.93 26.97 -22.52
CA ASP A 670 -23.39 27.02 -22.43
C ASP A 670 -23.87 26.72 -21.01
N TRP A 671 -23.78 27.70 -20.13
CA TRP A 671 -24.25 27.61 -18.74
C TRP A 671 -25.76 27.33 -18.62
N ASN A 672 -26.55 27.51 -19.69
CA ASN A 672 -27.97 27.13 -19.67
C ASN A 672 -28.18 25.61 -19.57
N LYS A 673 -27.16 24.82 -19.92
CA LYS A 673 -27.18 23.36 -19.82
C LYS A 673 -26.72 22.82 -18.47
N HIS A 674 -26.33 23.71 -17.54
CA HIS A 674 -25.90 23.28 -16.22
C HIS A 674 -27.09 22.75 -15.40
N PRO A 675 -27.00 21.58 -14.73
CA PRO A 675 -28.11 20.98 -13.97
C PRO A 675 -28.71 21.90 -12.89
N ILE A 676 -27.85 22.65 -12.17
CA ILE A 676 -28.27 23.64 -11.16
C ILE A 676 -29.35 24.59 -11.68
N LYS A 677 -29.24 25.08 -12.92
CA LYS A 677 -30.24 25.98 -13.50
C LYS A 677 -31.62 25.33 -13.52
N LYS A 678 -31.68 24.08 -14.00
CA LYS A 678 -32.93 23.30 -14.03
C LYS A 678 -33.46 23.02 -12.63
N PHE A 679 -32.58 22.71 -11.68
CA PHE A 679 -32.97 22.47 -10.28
C PHE A 679 -33.66 23.70 -9.67
N ILE A 680 -33.13 24.90 -9.90
CA ILE A 680 -33.71 26.17 -9.43
C ILE A 680 -35.04 26.49 -10.13
N GLU A 681 -35.11 26.30 -11.44
CA GLU A 681 -36.32 26.55 -12.25
C GLU A 681 -37.49 25.64 -11.83
N ASP A 682 -37.19 24.37 -11.55
CA ASP A 682 -38.20 23.38 -11.17
C ASP A 682 -38.54 23.38 -9.68
N GLY A 683 -37.83 24.18 -8.88
CA GLY A 683 -38.05 24.31 -7.44
C GLY A 683 -37.61 23.09 -6.63
N LEU A 684 -36.50 22.45 -7.01
CA LEU A 684 -35.86 21.43 -6.17
C LEU A 684 -35.25 22.11 -4.93
N SER A 685 -35.23 21.38 -3.81
CA SER A 685 -34.58 21.82 -2.58
C SER A 685 -33.07 21.81 -2.78
N LEU A 686 -32.42 22.98 -2.75
CA LEU A 686 -30.97 23.08 -2.94
C LEU A 686 -30.34 24.29 -2.24
N SER A 687 -29.05 24.21 -2.01
CA SER A 687 -28.20 25.32 -1.56
C SER A 687 -26.99 25.48 -2.49
N ILE A 688 -26.39 26.68 -2.47
CA ILE A 688 -25.12 26.95 -3.13
C ILE A 688 -24.00 26.89 -2.09
N SER A 689 -22.93 26.17 -2.39
CA SER A 689 -21.78 25.92 -1.52
C SER A 689 -20.46 26.01 -2.31
N THR A 690 -19.34 26.08 -1.58
CA THR A 690 -18.00 26.24 -2.20
C THR A 690 -17.24 24.94 -2.38
N ASP A 691 -17.61 23.85 -1.69
CA ASP A 691 -16.98 22.51 -1.65
C ASP A 691 -15.52 22.46 -1.14
N GLY A 692 -14.70 23.43 -1.53
CA GLY A 692 -13.32 23.59 -1.12
C GLY A 692 -12.82 24.96 -1.53
N GLY A 693 -13.37 26.02 -0.94
CA GLY A 693 -13.14 27.43 -1.33
C GLY A 693 -11.69 27.76 -1.73
N PRO A 694 -10.69 27.49 -0.87
CA PRO A 694 -9.28 27.68 -1.20
C PRO A 694 -8.83 26.89 -2.44
N VAL A 695 -9.13 25.58 -2.50
CA VAL A 695 -8.77 24.71 -3.63
C VAL A 695 -9.34 25.25 -4.94
N PHE A 696 -10.56 25.78 -4.96
CA PHE A 696 -11.16 26.31 -6.19
C PHE A 696 -10.99 27.83 -6.36
N SER A 697 -10.18 28.49 -5.53
CA SER A 697 -10.01 29.95 -5.51
C SER A 697 -11.34 30.75 -5.44
N THR A 698 -12.35 30.18 -4.79
CA THR A 698 -13.73 30.70 -4.78
C THR A 698 -14.20 31.07 -3.38
N THR A 699 -15.28 31.85 -3.33
CA THR A 699 -15.99 32.25 -2.11
C THR A 699 -17.49 32.08 -2.33
N LEU A 700 -18.29 32.06 -1.26
CA LEU A 700 -19.74 31.90 -1.42
C LEU A 700 -20.35 33.02 -2.27
N SER A 701 -19.84 34.25 -2.13
CA SER A 701 -20.28 35.38 -2.95
C SER A 701 -20.01 35.16 -4.44
N LYS A 702 -18.85 34.58 -4.79
CA LYS A 702 -18.52 34.23 -6.18
C LYS A 702 -19.42 33.10 -6.71
N GLU A 703 -19.69 32.07 -5.92
CA GLU A 703 -20.60 30.99 -6.31
C GLU A 703 -22.03 31.52 -6.56
N LEU A 704 -22.51 32.45 -5.74
CA LEU A 704 -23.81 33.09 -5.93
C LEU A 704 -23.82 34.00 -7.17
N SER A 705 -22.71 34.71 -7.47
CA SER A 705 -22.65 35.57 -8.67
C SER A 705 -22.76 34.75 -9.96
N ILE A 706 -22.29 33.49 -9.98
CA ILE A 706 -22.48 32.59 -11.13
C ILE A 706 -23.96 32.40 -11.47
N LEU A 707 -24.85 32.37 -10.47
CA LEU A 707 -26.29 32.25 -10.73
C LEU A 707 -26.85 33.45 -11.51
N VAL A 708 -26.29 34.64 -11.29
CA VAL A 708 -26.69 35.87 -11.96
C VAL A 708 -25.97 35.99 -13.30
N ASP A 709 -24.64 36.01 -13.26
CA ASP A 709 -23.78 36.31 -14.40
C ASP A 709 -23.81 35.23 -15.49
N ARG A 710 -24.03 33.96 -15.11
CA ARG A 710 -23.95 32.80 -16.00
C ARG A 710 -25.30 32.14 -16.26
N PHE A 711 -26.10 31.94 -15.21
CA PHE A 711 -27.43 31.35 -15.39
C PHE A 711 -28.50 32.36 -15.78
N GLY A 712 -28.24 33.66 -15.58
CA GLY A 712 -29.14 34.74 -15.98
C GLY A 712 -30.35 34.88 -15.07
N PHE A 713 -30.23 34.50 -13.80
CA PHE A 713 -31.27 34.76 -12.81
C PHE A 713 -31.22 36.20 -12.29
N ASP A 714 -32.35 36.69 -11.78
CA ASP A 714 -32.40 37.96 -11.03
C ASP A 714 -31.71 37.81 -9.68
N GLU A 715 -30.87 38.79 -9.33
CA GLU A 715 -30.02 38.75 -8.14
C GLU A 715 -30.80 38.68 -6.82
N ARG A 716 -31.92 39.43 -6.71
CA ARG A 716 -32.72 39.48 -5.48
C ARG A 716 -33.55 38.21 -5.35
N ASP A 717 -34.18 37.79 -6.44
CA ASP A 717 -35.04 36.61 -6.44
C ASP A 717 -34.24 35.31 -6.20
N VAL A 718 -33.14 35.11 -6.92
CA VAL A 718 -32.37 33.86 -6.81
C VAL A 718 -31.62 33.81 -5.48
N GLY A 719 -31.01 34.93 -5.06
CA GLY A 719 -30.30 35.02 -3.79
C GLY A 719 -31.20 34.67 -2.62
N ARG A 720 -32.37 35.33 -2.52
CA ARG A 720 -33.33 35.02 -1.46
C ARG A 720 -33.80 33.56 -1.53
N ARG A 721 -34.10 33.04 -2.71
CA ARG A 721 -34.61 31.67 -2.90
C ARG A 721 -33.62 30.62 -2.40
N VAL A 722 -32.37 30.66 -2.88
CA VAL A 722 -31.37 29.64 -2.54
C VAL A 722 -30.93 29.77 -1.08
N THR A 723 -30.88 30.97 -0.51
CA THR A 723 -30.58 31.16 0.91
C THR A 723 -31.70 30.65 1.81
N MET A 724 -32.97 30.90 1.46
CA MET A 724 -34.11 30.34 2.21
C MET A 724 -34.14 28.82 2.13
N SER A 725 -33.91 28.25 0.93
CA SER A 725 -33.81 26.80 0.77
C SER A 725 -32.64 26.20 1.56
N ALA A 726 -31.51 26.93 1.68
CA ALA A 726 -30.40 26.51 2.52
C ALA A 726 -30.75 26.50 4.02
N ILE A 727 -31.51 27.49 4.50
CA ILE A 727 -32.00 27.50 5.90
C ILE A 727 -32.96 26.33 6.15
N ASP A 728 -33.80 26.00 5.18
CA ASP A 728 -34.71 24.86 5.31
C ASP A 728 -33.93 23.54 5.36
N GLY A 729 -32.90 23.39 4.52
CA GLY A 729 -32.04 22.20 4.44
C GLY A 729 -30.95 22.07 5.51
N CYS A 730 -30.65 23.12 6.27
CA CYS A 730 -29.60 23.04 7.30
C CYS A 730 -30.06 22.26 8.55
N TRP A 731 -29.11 21.84 9.37
CA TRP A 731 -29.34 21.06 10.59
C TRP A 731 -29.25 21.92 11.87
N ALA A 732 -29.52 23.22 11.75
CA ALA A 732 -29.73 24.10 12.89
C ALA A 732 -31.06 23.80 13.59
N ASP A 733 -31.15 24.15 14.87
CA ASP A 733 -32.41 24.07 15.61
C ASP A 733 -33.45 25.09 15.08
N GLU A 734 -34.74 24.81 15.28
CA GLU A 734 -35.82 25.66 14.74
C GLU A 734 -35.80 27.10 15.24
N SER A 735 -35.30 27.36 16.46
CA SER A 735 -35.18 28.72 16.98
C SER A 735 -34.10 29.51 16.23
N SER A 736 -33.00 28.84 15.90
CA SER A 736 -31.94 29.37 15.05
C SER A 736 -32.42 29.57 13.62
N LYS A 737 -33.10 28.59 13.01
CA LYS A 737 -33.69 28.74 11.67
C LYS A 737 -34.65 29.93 11.60
N ALA A 738 -35.53 30.12 12.59
CA ALA A 738 -36.43 31.26 12.63
C ALA A 738 -35.69 32.60 12.69
N ARG A 739 -34.59 32.68 13.46
CA ARG A 739 -33.71 33.86 13.50
C ARG A 739 -33.07 34.13 12.12
N TYR A 740 -32.55 33.09 11.47
CA TYR A 740 -31.92 33.22 10.16
C TYR A 740 -32.90 33.65 9.08
N ARG A 741 -34.10 33.06 9.03
CA ARG A 741 -35.15 33.46 8.07
C ARG A 741 -35.47 34.94 8.22
N LYS A 742 -35.61 35.42 9.46
CA LYS A 742 -35.83 36.85 9.73
C LYS A 742 -34.70 37.73 9.20
N LEU A 743 -33.43 37.37 9.44
CA LEU A 743 -32.28 38.13 8.95
C LEU A 743 -32.27 38.23 7.41
N VAL A 744 -32.58 37.13 6.73
CA VAL A 744 -32.65 37.09 5.26
C VAL A 744 -33.84 37.90 4.75
N ASP A 745 -35.01 37.77 5.35
CA ASP A 745 -36.18 38.57 4.99
C ASP A 745 -35.94 40.06 5.19
N ASP A 746 -35.39 40.47 6.33
CA ASP A 746 -35.08 41.89 6.61
C ASP A 746 -34.11 42.46 5.56
N TYR A 747 -33.14 41.68 5.07
CA TYR A 747 -32.20 42.12 4.03
C TYR A 747 -32.87 42.28 2.65
N TYR A 748 -33.61 41.27 2.18
CA TYR A 748 -34.19 41.29 0.83
C TYR A 748 -35.49 42.12 0.72
N THR A 749 -36.14 42.44 1.83
CA THR A 749 -37.31 43.34 1.87
C THR A 749 -36.95 44.81 2.10
N SER A 750 -35.70 45.10 2.48
CA SER A 750 -35.11 46.46 2.48
C SER A 750 -34.69 46.91 1.07
#